data_AF-Q0CS08-F1
#
_entry.id   AF-Q0CS08-F1
#
_cell.length_a   1.000
_cell.length_b   1.000
_cell.length_c   1.000
_cell.angle_alpha   90.00
_cell.angle_beta   90.00
_cell.angle_gamma   90.00
#
_symmetry.space_group_name_H-M   'P 1'
#
loop_
_entity.id
_entity.type
_entity.pdbx_description
1 polymer ?
#
loop_
_entity_poly.entity_id
_entity_poly.type
_entity_poly.pdbx_seq_one_letter_code
_entity_poly.pdbx_strand_id
1 'polypeptide(L)'
;MGSTQGSFRAIPVLDYSKSTSATTKAEFLADLRHAIVNVGFFYLIHHPVDPAVVQNLIDKTRELFDLPLEKKLEIEMINSKHFLGYSRLGAETTARKADYREQFDFATELPAPGPDEPLYRNICGPNQWPDERAIPGFRQTLETYLGAVAPLADEFQILIAEALDLHPEALQQFFDVPSRHKMKLIKYPPPPASSAAQTQGVGPHKDSEFLTFLLQATPHPGLEVQNKAGEWIPAPPMDGSLVVNIGRALEALTGGVCTATTHRVSLAPHNFVDAQGSSLGPRFSIPVFQGISLDLSAENISLDIPPHIRDLVRDERVRSDAEATFNRMFRGRIGEGTLIHRVTSHQDVGRRWYPELLAWALDVDNPGLGSFSFPVAALDIPAMEASRVRLFVDRGSAVCTYIHSPSTNMKSNLFCLTALLSPCLAADLYVSPSGSDSGDGTIDSPLLSIQKAVDLATAGSTIYLRKGTFSPSANIQITKSGKPGAPYVLRAYDGEVVIIDGEALPGTPADLDASLPNEDRGILHIQDAEYWEFYDLELINGPYGVYSRDASNNHYERIVTRDNYETGFQLQGAASNNTVLYLDSYGNRDPRKNGESADGHHLQGLRSFSREFKSAVTIEDTISWGNGYNRWGFTPFEGDGNGFKLGGGDDADIGPANHVITNCIAFGNAKDGFTDNSQPGNFVLTCNTAWNNAAVGFRFGTAVATLKSNVAAANREKPASLSDDQMSQGNSWDGSGTWSNSSFVSVDATLVQGARGADGRIQASDFLLPQSGEAIGATTQWS
;
A
#
# COMPACT_ATOMS: atom_id res chain seq x y z
N MET A 1 -17.79 -5.65 36.09
CA MET A 1 -18.66 -5.10 35.04
C MET A 1 -18.19 -3.68 34.75
N GLY A 2 -17.30 -3.52 33.76
CA GLY A 2 -16.90 -2.20 33.26
C GLY A 2 -17.89 -1.77 32.20
N SER A 3 -18.46 -0.57 32.34
CA SER A 3 -19.42 0.00 31.40
C SER A 3 -18.77 0.24 30.04
N THR A 4 -19.29 -0.41 29.00
CA THR A 4 -19.12 -0.02 27.61
C THR A 4 -19.65 1.41 27.42
N GLN A 5 -18.80 2.40 27.18
CA GLN A 5 -19.27 3.64 26.58
C GLN A 5 -19.86 3.28 25.19
N GLY A 6 -21.14 3.58 24.99
CA GLY A 6 -21.94 2.99 23.91
C GLY A 6 -21.56 3.47 22.53
N SER A 7 -21.39 2.55 21.58
CA SER A 7 -21.34 2.87 20.15
C SER A 7 -22.61 3.61 19.71
N PHE A 8 -22.49 4.57 18.80
CA PHE A 8 -23.65 5.31 18.30
C PHE A 8 -24.65 4.38 17.61
N ARG A 9 -25.94 4.72 17.73
CA ARG A 9 -27.07 3.95 17.18
C ARG A 9 -27.93 4.74 16.19
N ALA A 10 -27.62 6.03 16.02
CA ALA A 10 -28.29 6.94 15.10
C ALA A 10 -27.29 8.00 14.64
N ILE A 11 -27.52 8.55 13.46
CA ILE A 11 -26.74 9.67 12.92
C ILE A 11 -27.28 10.98 13.54
N PRO A 12 -26.43 11.81 14.19
CA PRO A 12 -26.84 13.10 14.76
C PRO A 12 -27.47 14.02 13.72
N VAL A 13 -28.38 14.89 14.17
CA VAL A 13 -28.99 15.94 13.35
C VAL A 13 -28.60 17.29 13.94
N LEU A 14 -27.90 18.10 13.15
CA LEU A 14 -27.41 19.41 13.54
C LEU A 14 -28.19 20.50 12.80
N ASP A 15 -28.68 21.48 13.54
CA ASP A 15 -29.39 22.65 13.00
C ASP A 15 -28.39 23.78 12.75
N TYR A 16 -28.07 24.02 11.48
CA TYR A 16 -27.10 25.04 11.08
C TYR A 16 -27.51 26.44 11.54
N SER A 17 -28.80 26.75 11.66
CA SER A 17 -29.26 28.07 12.08
C SER A 17 -28.74 28.44 13.48
N LYS A 18 -28.49 27.44 14.35
CA LYS A 18 -27.91 27.64 15.69
C LYS A 18 -26.47 28.15 15.65
N SER A 19 -25.71 27.85 14.60
CA SER A 19 -24.31 28.29 14.45
C SER A 19 -24.20 29.81 14.24
N THR A 20 -25.25 30.45 13.72
CA THR A 20 -25.26 31.87 13.32
C THR A 20 -25.63 32.84 14.44
N SER A 21 -26.14 32.34 15.57
CA SER A 21 -26.52 33.17 16.72
C SER A 21 -25.59 32.95 17.91
N ALA A 22 -25.10 34.04 18.49
CA ALA A 22 -24.21 34.01 19.65
C ALA A 22 -24.79 33.26 20.86
N THR A 23 -26.12 33.21 21.01
CA THR A 23 -26.77 32.52 22.14
C THR A 23 -26.88 31.02 21.95
N THR A 24 -26.86 30.53 20.71
CA THR A 24 -27.05 29.10 20.37
C THR A 24 -25.79 28.46 19.79
N LYS A 25 -24.79 29.26 19.39
CA LYS A 25 -23.55 28.76 18.78
C LYS A 25 -22.82 27.77 19.69
N ALA A 26 -22.78 28.02 20.99
CA ALA A 26 -22.15 27.11 21.95
C ALA A 26 -22.79 25.71 21.98
N GLU A 27 -24.13 25.64 21.85
CA GLU A 27 -24.86 24.37 21.75
C GLU A 27 -24.51 23.66 20.45
N PHE A 28 -24.53 24.37 19.33
CA PHE A 28 -24.14 23.83 18.02
C PHE A 28 -22.71 23.28 18.02
N LEU A 29 -21.75 24.01 18.60
CA LEU A 29 -20.35 23.57 18.68
C LEU A 29 -20.19 22.31 19.54
N ALA A 30 -20.98 22.16 20.61
CA ALA A 30 -20.99 20.96 21.43
C ALA A 30 -21.54 19.74 20.66
N ASP A 31 -22.66 19.92 19.94
CA ASP A 31 -23.24 18.89 19.08
C ASP A 31 -22.30 18.50 17.94
N LEU A 32 -21.64 19.49 17.33
CA LEU A 32 -20.63 19.29 16.28
C LEU A 32 -19.43 18.52 16.82
N ARG A 33 -18.88 18.91 17.98
CA ARG A 33 -17.80 18.17 18.65
C ARG A 33 -18.20 16.72 18.87
N HIS A 34 -19.40 16.46 19.36
CA HIS A 34 -19.88 15.09 19.55
C HIS A 34 -19.93 14.32 18.23
N ALA A 35 -20.50 14.91 17.18
CA ALA A 35 -20.64 14.28 15.87
C ALA A 35 -19.27 13.95 15.24
N ILE A 36 -18.33 14.90 15.21
CA ILE A 36 -17.03 14.71 14.55
C ILE A 36 -16.08 13.80 15.33
N VAL A 37 -16.16 13.78 16.66
CA VAL A 37 -15.29 12.92 17.50
C VAL A 37 -15.82 11.49 17.59
N ASN A 38 -17.13 11.32 17.81
CA ASN A 38 -17.70 10.01 18.18
C ASN A 38 -18.38 9.27 17.03
N VAL A 39 -18.85 9.99 16.01
CA VAL A 39 -19.69 9.41 14.94
C VAL A 39 -19.03 9.52 13.57
N GLY A 40 -18.39 10.64 13.25
CA GLY A 40 -17.83 10.93 11.93
C GLY A 40 -18.86 11.28 10.85
N PHE A 41 -20.14 11.36 11.21
CA PHE A 41 -21.29 11.64 10.33
C PHE A 41 -22.34 12.48 11.08
N PHE A 42 -23.05 13.33 10.36
CA PHE A 42 -24.26 14.01 10.83
C PHE A 42 -25.15 14.47 9.67
N TYR A 43 -26.44 14.66 9.92
CA TYR A 43 -27.32 15.46 9.07
C TYR A 43 -27.16 16.93 9.42
N LEU A 44 -27.13 17.79 8.42
CA LEU A 44 -27.15 19.23 8.56
C LEU A 44 -28.47 19.75 7.98
N ILE A 45 -29.35 20.21 8.85
CA ILE A 45 -30.63 20.84 8.47
C ILE A 45 -30.51 22.36 8.54
N HIS A 46 -31.44 23.05 7.86
CA HIS A 46 -31.46 24.52 7.79
C HIS A 46 -30.13 25.12 7.30
N HIS A 47 -29.40 24.39 6.45
CA HIS A 47 -28.21 24.89 5.79
C HIS A 47 -28.56 26.04 4.82
N PRO A 48 -27.61 26.91 4.46
CA PRO A 48 -27.91 28.13 3.70
C PRO A 48 -28.13 27.90 2.19
N VAL A 49 -27.93 26.69 1.68
CA VAL A 49 -28.16 26.37 0.25
C VAL A 49 -29.65 26.47 -0.08
N ASP A 50 -30.00 27.33 -1.04
CA ASP A 50 -31.38 27.57 -1.47
C ASP A 50 -32.03 26.27 -2.01
N PRO A 51 -33.21 25.86 -1.49
CA PRO A 51 -33.95 24.71 -1.99
C PRO A 51 -34.21 24.72 -3.50
N ALA A 52 -34.37 25.90 -4.12
CA ALA A 52 -34.55 26.01 -5.57
C ALA A 52 -33.27 25.63 -6.34
N VAL A 53 -32.10 25.97 -5.80
CA VAL A 53 -30.80 25.58 -6.37
C VAL A 53 -30.60 24.07 -6.27
N VAL A 54 -30.95 23.49 -5.11
CA VAL A 54 -30.95 22.03 -4.90
C VAL A 54 -31.87 21.33 -5.91
N GLN A 55 -33.12 21.78 -6.03
CA GLN A 55 -34.10 21.17 -6.92
C GLN A 55 -33.68 21.25 -8.39
N ASN A 56 -33.21 22.42 -8.84
CA ASN A 56 -32.72 22.60 -10.21
C ASN A 56 -31.56 21.65 -10.53
N LEU A 57 -30.63 21.45 -9.58
CA LEU A 57 -29.54 20.50 -9.75
C LEU A 57 -30.04 19.06 -9.86
N ILE A 58 -31.00 18.66 -9.01
CA ILE A 58 -31.57 17.31 -9.05
C ILE A 58 -32.21 17.04 -10.42
N ASP A 59 -32.97 18.00 -10.94
CA ASP A 59 -33.64 17.87 -12.23
C ASP A 59 -32.64 17.80 -13.39
N LYS A 60 -31.63 18.68 -13.40
CA LYS A 60 -30.53 18.62 -14.38
C LYS A 60 -29.67 17.37 -14.28
N THR A 61 -29.52 16.81 -13.09
CA THR A 61 -28.84 15.52 -12.90
C THR A 61 -29.60 14.39 -13.57
N ARG A 62 -30.93 14.35 -13.44
CA ARG A 62 -31.77 13.34 -14.12
C ARG A 62 -31.66 13.48 -15.64
N GLU A 63 -31.84 14.70 -16.16
CA GLU A 63 -31.70 14.99 -17.59
C GLU A 63 -30.33 14.53 -18.14
N LEU A 64 -29.23 14.77 -17.39
CA LEU A 64 -27.89 14.36 -17.80
C LEU A 64 -27.77 12.84 -17.92
N PHE A 65 -28.31 12.09 -16.96
CA PHE A 65 -28.25 10.62 -16.97
C PHE A 65 -29.17 9.98 -18.00
N ASP A 66 -30.23 10.69 -18.42
CA ASP A 66 -31.18 10.29 -19.46
C ASP A 66 -30.68 10.59 -20.88
N LEU A 67 -29.57 11.31 -21.03
CA LEU A 67 -28.91 11.49 -22.32
C LEU A 67 -28.55 10.12 -22.95
N PRO A 68 -28.64 9.99 -24.29
CA PRO A 68 -28.14 8.82 -25.01
C PRO A 68 -26.68 8.54 -24.65
N LEU A 69 -26.30 7.27 -24.61
CA LEU A 69 -24.95 6.86 -24.23
C LEU A 69 -23.89 7.58 -25.07
N GLU A 70 -24.13 7.73 -26.37
CA GLU A 70 -23.24 8.42 -27.30
C GLU A 70 -22.94 9.86 -26.83
N LYS A 71 -23.94 10.56 -26.29
CA LYS A 71 -23.77 11.91 -25.74
C LYS A 71 -23.04 11.93 -24.41
N LYS A 72 -23.25 10.93 -23.56
CA LYS A 72 -22.48 10.79 -22.31
C LYS A 72 -21.01 10.49 -22.59
N LEU A 73 -20.72 9.71 -23.65
CA LEU A 73 -19.37 9.36 -24.06
C LEU A 73 -18.57 10.53 -24.68
N GLU A 74 -19.24 11.57 -25.20
CA GLU A 74 -18.56 12.81 -25.64
C GLU A 74 -17.74 13.44 -24.51
N ILE A 75 -18.19 13.30 -23.26
CA ILE A 75 -17.53 13.81 -22.06
C ILE A 75 -17.02 12.67 -21.14
N GLU A 76 -16.68 11.51 -21.72
CA GLU A 76 -16.10 10.38 -20.98
C GLU A 76 -14.80 10.77 -20.26
N MET A 77 -14.60 10.27 -19.04
CA MET A 77 -13.46 10.64 -18.20
C MET A 77 -12.11 10.40 -18.90
N ILE A 78 -12.01 9.37 -19.74
CA ILE A 78 -10.83 9.08 -20.56
C ILE A 78 -10.39 10.27 -21.44
N ASN A 79 -11.30 11.19 -21.78
CA ASN A 79 -10.99 12.38 -22.58
C ASN A 79 -10.39 13.53 -21.75
N SER A 80 -10.33 13.41 -20.43
CA SER A 80 -9.79 14.44 -19.53
C SER A 80 -8.57 13.92 -18.77
N LYS A 81 -7.42 14.56 -19.00
CA LYS A 81 -6.24 14.37 -18.15
C LYS A 81 -6.47 14.78 -16.69
N HIS A 82 -7.59 15.46 -16.39
CA HIS A 82 -7.96 15.94 -15.06
C HIS A 82 -8.89 15.00 -14.28
N PHE A 83 -9.21 13.81 -14.81
CA PHE A 83 -10.09 12.83 -14.16
C PHE A 83 -11.49 13.40 -13.86
N LEU A 84 -12.01 14.19 -14.80
CA LEU A 84 -13.35 14.79 -14.79
C LEU A 84 -14.12 14.30 -16.03
N GLY A 85 -15.40 13.94 -15.86
CA GLY A 85 -16.23 13.40 -16.93
C GLY A 85 -17.04 12.16 -16.53
N TYR A 86 -17.61 11.49 -17.52
CA TYR A 86 -18.47 10.32 -17.36
C TYR A 86 -17.68 9.02 -17.12
N SER A 87 -18.09 8.25 -16.12
CA SER A 87 -17.71 6.84 -15.90
C SER A 87 -18.93 5.93 -16.14
N ARG A 88 -18.71 4.87 -16.93
CA ARG A 88 -19.76 3.92 -17.31
C ARG A 88 -20.29 3.13 -16.12
N LEU A 89 -21.47 2.52 -16.30
CA LEU A 89 -22.07 1.62 -15.32
C LEU A 89 -21.10 0.47 -14.98
N GLY A 90 -20.73 0.32 -13.71
CA GLY A 90 -19.84 -0.74 -13.25
C GLY A 90 -18.35 -0.48 -13.49
N ALA A 91 -17.96 0.71 -13.96
CA ALA A 91 -16.56 1.04 -14.22
C ALA A 91 -15.76 1.32 -12.93
N GLU A 92 -16.42 1.80 -11.88
CA GLU A 92 -15.78 2.11 -10.60
C GLU A 92 -15.65 0.86 -9.73
N THR A 93 -14.59 0.78 -8.92
CA THR A 93 -14.32 -0.36 -8.03
C THR A 93 -14.11 0.14 -6.59
N THR A 94 -14.86 -0.42 -5.64
CA THR A 94 -14.66 -0.19 -4.20
C THR A 94 -14.59 -1.52 -3.47
N ALA A 95 -13.75 -1.62 -2.43
CA ALA A 95 -13.56 -2.86 -1.66
C ALA A 95 -13.28 -4.09 -2.56
N ARG A 96 -12.50 -3.89 -3.63
CA ARG A 96 -12.11 -4.90 -4.64
C ARG A 96 -13.28 -5.52 -5.43
N LYS A 97 -14.45 -4.86 -5.46
CA LYS A 97 -15.62 -5.28 -6.23
C LYS A 97 -16.10 -4.11 -7.10
N ALA A 98 -16.76 -4.42 -8.22
CA ALA A 98 -17.32 -3.40 -9.10
C ALA A 98 -18.55 -2.74 -8.44
N ASP A 99 -18.62 -1.41 -8.49
CA ASP A 99 -19.74 -0.64 -7.98
C ASP A 99 -20.85 -0.56 -9.03
N TYR A 100 -22.06 -1.01 -8.70
CA TYR A 100 -23.19 -0.98 -9.63
C TYR A 100 -23.81 0.42 -9.72
N ARG A 101 -23.05 1.34 -10.31
CA ARG A 101 -23.39 2.75 -10.54
C ARG A 101 -22.78 3.26 -11.84
N GLU A 102 -23.41 4.25 -12.45
CA GLU A 102 -22.77 5.15 -13.42
C GLU A 102 -22.61 6.53 -12.75
N GLN A 103 -21.61 7.32 -13.15
CA GLN A 103 -21.35 8.62 -12.52
C GLN A 103 -20.75 9.65 -13.48
N PHE A 104 -20.85 10.92 -13.09
CA PHE A 104 -20.10 12.03 -13.67
C PHE A 104 -19.30 12.74 -12.57
N ASP A 105 -18.03 13.00 -12.84
CA ASP A 105 -17.13 13.75 -11.99
C ASP A 105 -16.96 15.18 -12.51
N PHE A 106 -17.31 16.16 -11.70
CA PHE A 106 -17.11 17.59 -11.93
C PHE A 106 -16.31 18.20 -10.77
N ALA A 107 -15.84 19.43 -10.92
CA ALA A 107 -15.15 20.18 -9.87
C ALA A 107 -15.42 21.68 -9.99
N THR A 108 -14.98 22.46 -9.00
CA THR A 108 -14.80 23.91 -9.15
C THR A 108 -14.04 24.19 -10.45
N GLU A 109 -14.59 25.03 -11.33
CA GLU A 109 -13.97 25.34 -12.61
C GLU A 109 -12.63 26.06 -12.39
N LEU A 110 -11.54 25.41 -12.81
CA LEU A 110 -10.18 25.93 -12.72
C LEU A 110 -9.50 25.83 -14.09
N PRO A 111 -8.58 26.76 -14.44
CA PRO A 111 -7.77 26.60 -15.63
C PRO A 111 -6.90 25.35 -15.52
N ALA A 112 -6.49 24.82 -16.67
CA ALA A 112 -5.46 23.78 -16.68
C ALA A 112 -4.14 24.36 -16.13
N PRO A 113 -3.35 23.57 -15.38
CA PRO A 113 -2.06 24.01 -14.86
C PRO A 113 -1.10 24.34 -16.00
N GLY A 114 -0.16 25.25 -15.72
CA GLY A 114 0.91 25.61 -16.66
C GLY A 114 1.87 24.45 -16.96
N PRO A 115 2.67 24.53 -18.03
CA PRO A 115 3.61 23.46 -18.41
C PRO A 115 4.73 23.22 -17.37
N ASP A 116 5.05 24.24 -16.56
CA ASP A 116 6.10 24.18 -15.53
C ASP A 116 5.56 23.80 -14.14
N GLU A 117 4.25 23.57 -14.00
CA GLU A 117 3.67 23.14 -12.72
C GLU A 117 3.92 21.64 -12.46
N PRO A 118 4.03 21.23 -11.19
CA PRO A 118 4.19 19.82 -10.84
C PRO A 118 3.09 18.95 -11.45
N LEU A 119 3.43 17.75 -11.95
CA LEU A 119 2.49 16.91 -12.69
C LEU A 119 1.18 16.65 -11.93
N TYR A 120 1.26 16.47 -10.60
CA TYR A 120 0.09 16.24 -9.76
C TYR A 120 -0.94 17.38 -9.82
N ARG A 121 -0.56 18.60 -10.22
CA ARG A 121 -1.50 19.70 -10.44
C ARG A 121 -2.47 19.42 -11.58
N ASN A 122 -2.18 18.46 -12.46
CA ASN A 122 -3.13 18.04 -13.48
C ASN A 122 -4.38 17.35 -12.91
N ILE A 123 -4.48 17.01 -11.62
CA ILE A 123 -5.78 16.64 -11.03
C ILE A 123 -6.72 17.85 -10.88
N CYS A 124 -6.23 19.06 -11.13
CA CYS A 124 -7.01 20.28 -11.28
C CYS A 124 -7.03 20.68 -12.77
N GLY A 125 -8.18 21.13 -13.23
CA GLY A 125 -8.33 21.63 -14.60
C GLY A 125 -9.80 21.80 -15.00
N PRO A 126 -10.06 22.13 -16.28
CA PRO A 126 -11.40 22.40 -16.77
C PRO A 126 -12.28 21.16 -16.73
N ASN A 127 -13.56 21.38 -16.41
CA ASN A 127 -14.59 20.34 -16.53
C ASN A 127 -14.86 19.98 -18.00
N GLN A 128 -15.33 18.76 -18.22
CA GLN A 128 -15.91 18.35 -19.50
C GLN A 128 -17.42 18.60 -19.48
N TRP A 129 -17.87 19.64 -20.16
CA TRP A 129 -19.28 20.04 -20.18
C TRP A 129 -20.06 19.31 -21.29
N PRO A 130 -21.28 18.83 -21.03
CA PRO A 130 -22.15 18.30 -22.08
C PRO A 130 -22.53 19.40 -23.08
N ASP A 131 -22.92 19.00 -24.29
CA ASP A 131 -23.41 19.96 -25.31
C ASP A 131 -24.58 20.77 -24.76
N GLU A 132 -24.42 22.09 -24.74
CA GLU A 132 -25.44 23.05 -24.26
C GLU A 132 -26.77 22.90 -25.01
N ARG A 133 -26.77 22.39 -26.24
CA ARG A 133 -28.00 22.11 -27.01
C ARG A 133 -28.70 20.82 -26.58
N ALA A 134 -27.96 19.87 -25.99
CA ALA A 134 -28.51 18.62 -25.49
C ALA A 134 -29.12 18.80 -24.09
N ILE A 135 -28.49 19.61 -23.24
CA ILE A 135 -28.97 19.89 -21.89
C ILE A 135 -28.75 21.38 -21.51
N PRO A 136 -29.59 22.29 -22.04
CA PRO A 136 -29.43 23.73 -21.80
C PRO A 136 -29.42 24.10 -20.32
N GLY A 137 -28.48 24.95 -19.93
CA GLY A 137 -28.32 25.48 -18.57
C GLY A 137 -27.64 24.53 -17.59
N PHE A 138 -27.17 23.35 -18.00
CA PHE A 138 -26.56 22.38 -17.09
C PHE A 138 -25.33 22.96 -16.38
N ARG A 139 -24.41 23.55 -17.13
CA ARG A 139 -23.18 24.16 -16.57
C ARG A 139 -23.52 25.20 -15.50
N GLN A 140 -24.40 26.14 -15.84
CA GLN A 140 -24.81 27.20 -14.93
C GLN A 140 -25.43 26.63 -13.64
N THR A 141 -26.29 25.62 -13.74
CA THR A 141 -26.90 24.96 -12.59
C THR A 141 -25.87 24.31 -11.67
N LEU A 142 -24.89 23.59 -12.24
CA LEU A 142 -23.84 22.92 -11.46
C LEU A 142 -22.93 23.94 -10.77
N GLU A 143 -22.46 24.95 -11.52
CA GLU A 143 -21.63 26.04 -10.97
C GLU A 143 -22.37 26.81 -9.87
N THR A 144 -23.69 27.05 -10.02
CA THR A 144 -24.51 27.72 -9.00
C THR A 144 -24.59 26.89 -7.72
N TYR A 145 -24.81 25.58 -7.82
CA TYR A 145 -24.85 24.71 -6.65
C TYR A 145 -23.49 24.62 -5.94
N LEU A 146 -22.39 24.42 -6.68
CA LEU A 146 -21.05 24.42 -6.11
C LEU A 146 -20.74 25.75 -5.42
N GLY A 147 -21.10 26.87 -6.04
CA GLY A 147 -20.94 28.20 -5.47
C GLY A 147 -21.79 28.43 -4.20
N ALA A 148 -22.91 27.72 -4.04
CA ALA A 148 -23.73 27.78 -2.84
C ALA A 148 -23.19 26.90 -1.69
N VAL A 149 -22.56 25.78 -2.01
CA VAL A 149 -21.94 24.87 -1.02
C VAL A 149 -20.57 25.37 -0.55
N ALA A 150 -19.79 26.03 -1.41
CA ALA A 150 -18.42 26.45 -1.07
C ALA A 150 -18.33 27.35 0.18
N PRO A 151 -19.15 28.41 0.36
CA PRO A 151 -19.10 29.22 1.58
C PRO A 151 -19.47 28.43 2.84
N LEU A 152 -20.38 27.47 2.71
CA LEU A 152 -20.72 26.57 3.81
C LEU A 152 -19.51 25.70 4.19
N ALA A 153 -18.81 25.16 3.20
CA ALA A 153 -17.62 24.34 3.42
C ALA A 153 -16.48 25.14 4.08
N ASP A 154 -16.27 26.39 3.66
CA ASP A 154 -15.28 27.29 4.28
C ASP A 154 -15.66 27.63 5.73
N GLU A 155 -16.94 27.89 6.02
CA GLU A 155 -17.43 28.13 7.38
C GLU A 155 -17.21 26.92 8.30
N PHE A 156 -17.35 25.69 7.77
CA PHE A 156 -17.09 24.48 8.56
C PHE A 156 -15.62 24.32 8.97
N GLN A 157 -14.67 24.96 8.29
CA GLN A 157 -13.28 25.00 8.76
C GLN A 157 -13.20 25.75 10.10
N ILE A 158 -13.95 26.85 10.23
CA ILE A 158 -14.00 27.66 11.44
C ILE A 158 -14.78 26.94 12.53
N LEU A 159 -15.98 26.44 12.21
CA LEU A 159 -16.83 25.75 13.18
C LEU A 159 -16.18 24.50 13.75
N ILE A 160 -15.42 23.73 12.95
CA ILE A 160 -14.66 22.57 13.44
C ILE A 160 -13.52 23.02 14.33
N ALA A 161 -12.77 24.07 13.95
CA ALA A 161 -11.71 24.60 14.80
C ALA A 161 -12.25 25.04 16.17
N GLU A 162 -13.33 25.83 16.20
CA GLU A 162 -13.99 26.24 17.43
C GLU A 162 -14.56 25.05 18.22
N ALA A 163 -15.15 24.06 17.54
CA ALA A 163 -15.65 22.85 18.19
C ALA A 163 -14.52 22.03 18.82
N LEU A 164 -13.29 22.14 18.34
CA LEU A 164 -12.09 21.52 18.93
C LEU A 164 -11.34 22.47 19.87
N ASP A 165 -11.95 23.59 20.28
CA ASP A 165 -11.34 24.63 21.13
C ASP A 165 -10.00 25.16 20.59
N LEU A 166 -9.84 25.19 19.26
CA LEU A 166 -8.72 25.77 18.53
C LEU A 166 -8.99 27.23 18.15
N HIS A 167 -7.96 27.94 17.71
CA HIS A 167 -8.14 29.24 17.06
C HIS A 167 -9.04 29.08 15.81
N PRO A 168 -10.03 29.96 15.56
CA PRO A 168 -10.99 29.81 14.45
C PRO A 168 -10.35 29.62 13.07
N GLU A 169 -9.17 30.20 12.85
CA GLU A 169 -8.44 30.13 11.57
C GLU A 169 -7.42 28.97 11.50
N ALA A 170 -7.31 28.14 12.55
CA ALA A 170 -6.25 27.13 12.67
C ALA A 170 -6.22 26.10 11.52
N LEU A 171 -7.36 25.85 10.89
CA LEU A 171 -7.49 24.89 9.80
C LEU A 171 -7.31 25.51 8.40
N GLN A 172 -7.47 26.83 8.26
CA GLN A 172 -7.46 27.51 6.94
C GLN A 172 -6.12 27.35 6.21
N GLN A 173 -5.02 27.27 6.95
CA GLN A 173 -3.67 27.04 6.40
C GLN A 173 -3.53 25.74 5.59
N PHE A 174 -4.46 24.79 5.74
CA PHE A 174 -4.42 23.51 5.03
C PHE A 174 -5.20 23.52 3.71
N PHE A 175 -5.81 24.65 3.33
CA PHE A 175 -6.63 24.75 2.13
C PHE A 175 -5.97 25.66 1.10
N ASP A 176 -6.19 25.34 -0.18
CA ASP A 176 -5.81 26.22 -1.26
C ASP A 176 -6.79 27.39 -1.37
N VAL A 177 -6.30 28.54 -1.84
CA VAL A 177 -7.14 29.69 -2.17
C VAL A 177 -7.03 29.96 -3.67
N PRO A 178 -8.13 29.83 -4.45
CA PRO A 178 -9.48 29.44 -4.03
C PRO A 178 -9.62 27.96 -3.65
N SER A 179 -10.56 27.66 -2.74
CA SER A 179 -10.93 26.31 -2.33
C SER A 179 -11.35 25.45 -3.52
N ARG A 180 -10.90 24.19 -3.53
CA ARG A 180 -11.20 23.22 -4.59
C ARG A 180 -12.22 22.22 -4.09
N HIS A 181 -13.38 22.18 -4.75
CA HIS A 181 -14.40 21.17 -4.46
C HIS A 181 -14.52 20.23 -5.64
N LYS A 182 -14.51 18.93 -5.35
CA LYS A 182 -14.87 17.91 -6.33
C LYS A 182 -16.33 17.53 -6.10
N MET A 183 -17.07 17.26 -7.16
CA MET A 183 -18.47 16.87 -7.09
C MET A 183 -18.69 15.64 -7.94
N LYS A 184 -19.48 14.70 -7.43
CA LYS A 184 -19.96 13.58 -8.25
C LYS A 184 -21.47 13.66 -8.39
N LEU A 185 -21.95 13.37 -9.59
CA LEU A 185 -23.34 13.01 -9.83
C LEU A 185 -23.36 11.49 -9.99
N ILE A 186 -24.10 10.77 -9.15
CA ILE A 186 -24.06 9.30 -9.13
C ILE A 186 -25.47 8.75 -9.30
N LYS A 187 -25.64 7.79 -10.20
CA LYS A 187 -26.89 7.06 -10.42
C LYS A 187 -26.68 5.57 -10.13
N TYR A 188 -27.52 5.04 -9.24
CA TYR A 188 -27.62 3.61 -8.94
C TYR A 188 -28.93 3.08 -9.54
N PRO A 189 -28.89 2.28 -10.60
CA PRO A 189 -30.06 1.55 -11.07
C PRO A 189 -30.49 0.50 -10.04
N PRO A 190 -31.76 0.05 -10.06
CA PRO A 190 -32.17 -1.15 -9.34
C PRO A 190 -31.27 -2.34 -9.72
N PRO A 191 -30.81 -3.15 -8.75
CA PRO A 191 -29.95 -4.27 -9.06
C PRO A 191 -30.71 -5.33 -9.88
N PRO A 192 -30.02 -6.13 -10.71
CA PRO A 192 -30.67 -7.23 -11.42
C PRO A 192 -31.23 -8.25 -10.43
N ALA A 193 -32.47 -8.70 -10.66
CA ALA A 193 -33.15 -9.64 -9.75
C ALA A 193 -32.37 -10.95 -9.52
N SER A 194 -31.63 -11.42 -10.53
CA SER A 194 -30.82 -12.64 -10.48
C SER A 194 -29.55 -12.51 -9.64
N SER A 195 -29.05 -11.30 -9.37
CA SER A 195 -27.77 -11.06 -8.69
C SER A 195 -27.88 -10.02 -7.57
N ALA A 196 -29.09 -9.67 -7.14
CA ALA A 196 -29.31 -8.57 -6.20
C ALA A 196 -28.54 -8.72 -4.88
N ALA A 197 -28.43 -9.93 -4.35
CA ALA A 197 -27.69 -10.20 -3.10
C ALA A 197 -26.16 -10.05 -3.24
N GLN A 198 -25.63 -10.07 -4.46
CA GLN A 198 -24.19 -10.00 -4.76
C GLN A 198 -23.79 -8.63 -5.35
N THR A 199 -24.77 -7.78 -5.67
CA THR A 199 -24.55 -6.48 -6.31
C THR A 199 -24.28 -5.42 -5.25
N GLN A 200 -23.09 -4.82 -5.26
CA GLN A 200 -22.80 -3.70 -4.37
C GLN A 200 -23.10 -2.36 -5.03
N GLY A 201 -23.47 -1.36 -4.23
CA GLY A 201 -23.39 0.04 -4.63
C GLY A 201 -21.94 0.48 -4.54
N VAL A 202 -21.66 1.44 -3.67
CA VAL A 202 -20.29 1.70 -3.21
C VAL A 202 -20.02 0.79 -2.01
N GLY A 203 -18.93 0.03 -2.07
CA GLY A 203 -18.50 -0.86 -0.99
C GLY A 203 -18.08 -0.11 0.30
N PRO A 204 -17.79 -0.85 1.39
CA PRO A 204 -17.25 -0.26 2.62
C PRO A 204 -15.96 0.53 2.39
N HIS A 205 -15.96 1.82 2.71
CA HIS A 205 -14.81 2.72 2.56
C HIS A 205 -14.88 3.93 3.50
N LYS A 206 -13.79 4.71 3.55
CA LYS A 206 -13.71 6.04 4.16
C LYS A 206 -13.33 7.04 3.07
N ASP A 207 -13.89 8.24 3.09
CA ASP A 207 -13.53 9.31 2.14
C ASP A 207 -12.11 9.81 2.40
N SER A 208 -11.38 10.21 1.36
CA SER A 208 -9.99 10.65 1.49
C SER A 208 -9.87 12.15 1.78
N GLU A 209 -10.89 12.92 1.40
CA GLU A 209 -10.95 14.37 1.49
C GLU A 209 -11.15 14.88 2.94
N PHE A 210 -11.34 16.19 3.13
CA PHE A 210 -11.54 16.79 4.45
C PHE A 210 -12.95 16.57 4.99
N LEU A 211 -13.93 17.03 4.23
CA LEU A 211 -15.35 16.83 4.47
C LEU A 211 -16.04 16.43 3.17
N THR A 212 -17.12 15.67 3.31
CA THR A 212 -18.06 15.40 2.22
C THR A 212 -19.43 15.97 2.59
N PHE A 213 -20.00 16.77 1.68
CA PHE A 213 -21.37 17.29 1.75
C PHE A 213 -22.23 16.53 0.74
N LEU A 214 -22.99 15.55 1.23
CA LEU A 214 -23.79 14.65 0.43
C LEU A 214 -25.26 15.10 0.39
N LEU A 215 -25.73 15.39 -0.83
CA LEU A 215 -27.15 15.51 -1.13
C LEU A 215 -27.71 14.13 -1.54
N GLN A 216 -28.65 13.62 -0.75
CA GLN A 216 -29.44 12.43 -1.08
C GLN A 216 -30.61 12.83 -1.98
N ALA A 217 -30.34 12.97 -3.29
CA ALA A 217 -31.24 13.55 -4.29
C ALA A 217 -32.56 12.80 -4.56
N THR A 218 -32.79 11.65 -3.92
CA THR A 218 -34.00 10.84 -4.07
C THR A 218 -34.38 10.16 -2.75
N PRO A 219 -35.64 9.73 -2.57
CA PRO A 219 -36.12 9.16 -1.31
C PRO A 219 -35.60 7.74 -1.01
N HIS A 220 -34.69 7.20 -1.83
CA HIS A 220 -34.15 5.86 -1.67
C HIS A 220 -33.27 5.76 -0.40
N PRO A 221 -33.58 4.87 0.55
CA PRO A 221 -32.62 4.48 1.58
C PRO A 221 -31.42 3.77 0.94
N GLY A 222 -30.38 3.53 1.73
CA GLY A 222 -29.25 2.69 1.30
C GLY A 222 -27.89 3.17 1.75
N LEU A 223 -27.72 4.45 2.14
CA LEU A 223 -26.50 4.85 2.84
C LEU A 223 -26.48 4.19 4.22
N GLU A 224 -25.38 3.53 4.55
CA GLU A 224 -25.16 2.88 5.84
C GLU A 224 -23.79 3.25 6.38
N VAL A 225 -23.72 3.57 7.67
CA VAL A 225 -22.53 4.04 8.40
C VAL A 225 -22.18 3.03 9.48
N GLN A 226 -20.94 2.55 9.54
CA GLN A 226 -20.54 1.51 10.48
C GLN A 226 -20.15 2.12 11.83
N ASN A 227 -20.79 1.69 12.92
CA ASN A 227 -20.41 2.10 14.28
C ASN A 227 -19.19 1.32 14.80
N LYS A 228 -18.68 1.70 15.98
CA LYS A 228 -17.49 1.07 16.59
C LYS A 228 -17.72 -0.39 17.04
N ALA A 229 -18.97 -0.84 17.13
CA ALA A 229 -19.32 -2.24 17.35
C ALA A 229 -19.36 -3.07 16.04
N GLY A 230 -19.09 -2.45 14.89
CA GLY A 230 -19.15 -3.07 13.57
C GLY A 230 -20.56 -3.13 12.98
N GLU A 231 -21.56 -2.55 13.63
CA GLU A 231 -22.96 -2.53 13.19
C GLU A 231 -23.18 -1.45 12.13
N TRP A 232 -23.95 -1.77 11.08
CA TRP A 232 -24.32 -0.82 10.02
C TRP A 232 -25.57 -0.02 10.41
N ILE A 233 -25.40 1.27 10.63
CA ILE A 233 -26.46 2.21 11.00
C ILE A 233 -27.00 2.89 9.73
N PRO A 234 -28.31 2.79 9.43
CA PRO A 234 -28.87 3.40 8.23
C PRO A 234 -28.90 4.93 8.33
N ALA A 235 -28.61 5.59 7.21
CA ALA A 235 -28.76 7.03 7.01
C ALA A 235 -29.83 7.30 5.92
N PRO A 236 -31.12 7.19 6.27
CA PRO A 236 -32.22 7.40 5.32
C PRO A 236 -32.29 8.87 4.86
N PRO A 237 -32.68 9.16 3.61
CA PRO A 237 -32.84 10.53 3.13
C PRO A 237 -33.74 11.36 4.04
N MET A 238 -33.30 12.59 4.34
CA MET A 238 -34.04 13.58 5.11
C MET A 238 -34.19 14.85 4.29
N ASP A 239 -35.43 15.25 4.02
CA ASP A 239 -35.75 16.42 3.20
C ASP A 239 -35.15 17.70 3.79
N GLY A 240 -34.56 18.53 2.94
CA GLY A 240 -33.92 19.78 3.36
C GLY A 240 -32.62 19.62 4.16
N SER A 241 -32.01 18.43 4.11
CA SER A 241 -30.73 18.16 4.77
C SER A 241 -29.61 17.85 3.78
N LEU A 242 -28.37 18.07 4.23
CA LEU A 242 -27.17 17.44 3.69
C LEU A 242 -26.66 16.43 4.71
N VAL A 243 -26.20 15.26 4.27
CA VAL A 243 -25.37 14.41 5.11
C VAL A 243 -23.93 14.92 5.02
N VAL A 244 -23.32 15.19 6.16
CA VAL A 244 -21.92 15.61 6.24
C VAL A 244 -21.12 14.52 6.92
N ASN A 245 -19.99 14.14 6.32
CA ASN A 245 -19.08 13.18 6.93
C ASN A 245 -17.62 13.63 6.89
N ILE A 246 -16.88 13.10 7.85
CA ILE A 246 -15.46 13.36 8.05
C ILE A 246 -14.65 12.42 7.18
N GLY A 247 -13.71 12.98 6.43
CA GLY A 247 -12.77 12.19 5.64
C GLY A 247 -11.40 12.03 6.32
N ARG A 248 -10.55 11.21 5.70
CA ARG A 248 -9.25 10.82 6.26
C ARG A 248 -8.30 11.99 6.43
N ALA A 249 -8.45 13.07 5.64
CA ALA A 249 -7.62 14.26 5.78
C ALA A 249 -7.78 14.90 7.18
N LEU A 250 -9.02 15.11 7.64
CA LEU A 250 -9.28 15.72 8.94
C LEU A 250 -8.93 14.77 10.09
N GLU A 251 -9.20 13.47 9.93
CA GLU A 251 -8.76 12.44 10.87
C GLU A 251 -7.23 12.51 11.03
N ALA A 252 -6.47 12.56 9.94
CA ALA A 252 -5.02 12.61 9.98
C ALA A 252 -4.50 13.93 10.59
N LEU A 253 -5.02 15.09 10.18
CA LEU A 253 -4.63 16.41 10.71
C LEU A 253 -4.84 16.53 12.23
N THR A 254 -5.84 15.84 12.78
CA THR A 254 -6.20 15.94 14.20
C THR A 254 -5.57 14.83 15.06
N GLY A 255 -4.61 14.06 14.54
CA GLY A 255 -4.06 12.89 15.24
C GLY A 255 -5.13 11.83 15.52
N GLY A 256 -6.14 11.80 14.66
CA GLY A 256 -7.32 10.96 14.67
C GLY A 256 -8.51 11.50 15.48
N VAL A 257 -8.38 12.61 16.23
CA VAL A 257 -9.42 13.06 17.19
C VAL A 257 -10.79 13.14 16.53
N CYS A 258 -10.85 13.65 15.30
CA CYS A 258 -12.03 13.49 14.45
C CYS A 258 -12.01 12.12 13.77
N THR A 259 -13.12 11.39 13.83
CA THR A 259 -13.21 10.03 13.30
C THR A 259 -13.68 10.05 11.85
N ALA A 260 -12.90 9.49 10.92
CA ALA A 260 -13.40 9.16 9.59
C ALA A 260 -14.08 7.79 9.64
N THR A 261 -15.38 7.74 9.40
CA THR A 261 -16.18 6.53 9.64
C THR A 261 -16.43 5.74 8.36
N THR A 262 -16.27 4.42 8.45
CA THR A 262 -16.53 3.51 7.33
C THR A 262 -18.00 3.56 6.96
N HIS A 263 -18.31 3.72 5.67
CA HIS A 263 -19.68 3.77 5.16
C HIS A 263 -19.79 3.03 3.82
N ARG A 264 -21.03 2.70 3.42
CA ARG A 264 -21.33 1.98 2.17
C ARG A 264 -22.71 2.35 1.61
N VAL A 265 -22.99 1.91 0.39
CA VAL A 265 -24.33 1.98 -0.22
C VAL A 265 -24.89 0.58 -0.45
N SER A 266 -25.96 0.27 0.28
CA SER A 266 -26.79 -0.91 0.12
C SER A 266 -27.76 -0.76 -1.06
N LEU A 267 -27.69 -1.68 -2.00
CA LEU A 267 -28.62 -1.77 -3.14
C LEU A 267 -29.71 -2.80 -2.92
N ALA A 268 -30.05 -3.12 -1.67
CA ALA A 268 -31.09 -4.11 -1.39
C ALA A 268 -32.39 -3.77 -2.17
N PRO A 269 -33.07 -4.74 -2.82
CA PRO A 269 -34.21 -4.45 -3.68
C PRO A 269 -35.34 -3.65 -3.01
N HIS A 270 -35.53 -3.83 -1.70
CA HIS A 270 -36.52 -3.08 -0.94
C HIS A 270 -36.22 -1.58 -0.83
N ASN A 271 -34.98 -1.14 -1.12
CA ASN A 271 -34.62 0.28 -1.17
C ASN A 271 -35.15 0.98 -2.43
N PHE A 272 -35.61 0.22 -3.44
CA PHE A 272 -36.04 0.72 -4.75
C PHE A 272 -37.56 0.70 -4.95
N VAL A 273 -38.32 0.47 -3.87
CA VAL A 273 -39.78 0.50 -3.88
C VAL A 273 -40.31 1.40 -2.76
N ASP A 274 -41.43 2.05 -3.01
CA ASP A 274 -42.14 2.83 -1.99
C ASP A 274 -42.86 1.91 -0.98
N ALA A 275 -43.51 2.52 0.01
CA ALA A 275 -44.26 1.79 1.03
C ALA A 275 -45.43 0.96 0.47
N GLN A 276 -45.83 1.19 -0.78
CA GLN A 276 -46.89 0.50 -1.50
C GLN A 276 -46.33 -0.56 -2.47
N GLY A 277 -45.00 -0.69 -2.59
CA GLY A 277 -44.32 -1.62 -3.48
C GLY A 277 -44.14 -1.10 -4.92
N SER A 278 -44.45 0.17 -5.19
CA SER A 278 -44.24 0.79 -6.51
C SER A 278 -42.77 1.15 -6.69
N SER A 279 -42.25 0.99 -7.91
CA SER A 279 -40.84 1.32 -8.18
C SER A 279 -40.56 2.81 -7.99
N LEU A 280 -39.48 3.12 -7.28
CA LEU A 280 -38.95 4.48 -7.11
C LEU A 280 -38.02 4.90 -8.27
N GLY A 281 -37.75 4.00 -9.23
CA GLY A 281 -36.76 4.23 -10.28
C GLY A 281 -35.32 4.11 -9.77
N PRO A 282 -34.35 4.83 -10.38
CA PRO A 282 -32.96 4.83 -9.91
C PRO A 282 -32.72 5.80 -8.75
N ARG A 283 -31.77 5.45 -7.88
CA ARG A 283 -31.28 6.30 -6.79
C ARG A 283 -30.23 7.27 -7.30
N PHE A 284 -30.36 8.55 -6.95
CA PHE A 284 -29.34 9.57 -7.23
C PHE A 284 -28.66 10.04 -5.94
N SER A 285 -27.34 10.25 -6.00
CA SER A 285 -26.52 10.76 -4.89
C SER A 285 -25.51 11.77 -5.41
N ILE A 286 -25.39 12.88 -4.71
CA ILE A 286 -24.62 14.04 -5.16
C ILE A 286 -23.68 14.50 -4.02
N PRO A 287 -22.52 13.86 -3.85
CA PRO A 287 -21.51 14.33 -2.90
C PRO A 287 -20.66 15.46 -3.47
N VAL A 288 -20.39 16.46 -2.64
CA VAL A 288 -19.36 17.50 -2.83
C VAL A 288 -18.26 17.27 -1.81
N PHE A 289 -17.05 17.00 -2.29
CA PHE A 289 -15.86 16.71 -1.49
C PHE A 289 -15.03 18.00 -1.35
N GLN A 290 -14.75 18.39 -0.11
CA GLN A 290 -13.84 19.48 0.22
C GLN A 290 -12.42 18.94 0.36
N GLY A 291 -11.56 19.21 -0.62
CA GLY A 291 -10.16 18.80 -0.58
C GLY A 291 -9.30 19.73 0.28
N ILE A 292 -8.18 19.22 0.78
CA ILE A 292 -7.08 20.04 1.33
C ILE A 292 -6.06 20.36 0.23
N SER A 293 -5.10 21.22 0.52
CA SER A 293 -4.09 21.64 -0.45
C SER A 293 -3.24 20.47 -0.93
N LEU A 294 -3.03 20.42 -2.26
CA LEU A 294 -2.23 19.38 -2.91
C LEU A 294 -0.74 19.50 -2.59
N ASP A 295 -0.29 20.66 -2.13
CA ASP A 295 1.11 20.93 -1.80
C ASP A 295 1.46 20.56 -0.35
N LEU A 296 0.48 20.16 0.45
CA LEU A 296 0.70 19.73 1.82
C LEU A 296 1.55 18.47 1.90
N SER A 297 2.47 18.46 2.86
CA SER A 297 3.33 17.36 3.25
C SER A 297 3.38 17.25 4.78
N ALA A 298 3.87 16.12 5.31
CA ALA A 298 3.94 15.90 6.76
C ALA A 298 4.75 16.99 7.49
N GLU A 299 5.79 17.52 6.84
CA GLU A 299 6.67 18.56 7.39
C GLU A 299 5.97 19.91 7.57
N ASN A 300 4.91 20.16 6.79
CA ASN A 300 4.16 21.42 6.77
C ASN A 300 2.89 21.36 7.62
N ILE A 301 2.69 20.30 8.41
CA ILE A 301 1.51 20.14 9.26
C ILE A 301 1.88 20.46 10.71
N SER A 302 1.30 21.54 11.21
CA SER A 302 1.35 21.89 12.63
C SER A 302 -0.05 22.22 13.13
N LEU A 303 -0.63 21.32 13.93
CA LEU A 303 -1.89 21.54 14.61
C LEU A 303 -1.80 21.00 16.04
N ASP A 304 -1.75 21.89 17.03
CA ASP A 304 -1.72 21.49 18.44
C ASP A 304 -3.15 21.36 18.99
N ILE A 305 -3.63 20.13 19.12
CA ILE A 305 -4.94 19.85 19.69
C ILE A 305 -4.88 20.05 21.22
N PRO A 306 -5.78 20.83 21.86
CA PRO A 306 -5.76 21.01 23.31
C PRO A 306 -5.83 19.68 24.08
N PRO A 307 -5.11 19.52 25.22
CA PRO A 307 -5.08 18.26 25.97
C PRO A 307 -6.47 17.74 26.37
N HIS A 308 -7.39 18.62 26.78
CA HIS A 308 -8.74 18.22 27.18
C HIS A 308 -9.59 17.71 26.00
N ILE A 309 -9.25 18.09 24.76
CA ILE A 309 -9.86 17.57 23.54
C ILE A 309 -9.25 16.22 23.16
N ARG A 310 -7.92 16.07 23.30
CA ARG A 310 -7.23 14.78 23.13
C ARG A 310 -7.73 13.74 24.14
N ASP A 311 -8.02 14.16 25.38
CA ASP A 311 -8.51 13.28 26.43
C ASP A 311 -9.90 12.68 26.12
N LEU A 312 -10.69 13.28 25.23
CA LEU A 312 -12.00 12.74 24.80
C LEU A 312 -11.91 11.36 24.15
N VAL A 313 -10.73 10.98 23.65
CA VAL A 313 -10.49 9.72 22.91
C VAL A 313 -9.43 8.84 23.57
N ARG A 314 -8.98 9.18 24.79
CA ARG A 314 -7.83 8.58 25.47
C ARG A 314 -8.00 7.10 25.86
N ASP A 315 -9.23 6.70 26.17
CA ASP A 315 -9.56 5.31 26.55
C ASP A 315 -9.89 4.41 25.33
N GLU A 316 -10.01 5.01 24.14
CA GLU A 316 -10.22 4.32 22.87
C GLU A 316 -8.87 4.07 22.18
N ARG A 317 -8.01 3.26 22.82
CA ARG A 317 -6.68 2.83 22.32
C ARG A 317 -6.75 1.96 21.05
N VAL A 318 -7.45 2.41 20.01
CA VAL A 318 -7.41 1.85 18.66
C VAL A 318 -7.25 3.00 17.67
N ARG A 319 -6.00 3.42 17.45
CA ARG A 319 -5.60 4.24 16.29
C ARG A 319 -4.30 3.74 15.67
N SER A 320 -4.17 2.42 15.55
CA SER A 320 -3.08 1.85 14.74
C SER A 320 -3.25 2.18 13.25
N ASP A 321 -4.48 2.43 12.77
CA ASP A 321 -4.75 2.76 11.37
C ASP A 321 -4.60 4.26 11.06
N ALA A 322 -4.90 5.16 12.00
CA ALA A 322 -4.83 6.61 11.77
C ALA A 322 -3.38 7.08 11.61
N GLU A 323 -2.46 6.56 12.43
CA GLU A 323 -1.02 6.86 12.31
C GLU A 323 -0.42 6.23 11.05
N ALA A 324 -0.79 4.98 10.73
CA ALA A 324 -0.42 4.34 9.46
C ALA A 324 -1.01 5.06 8.23
N THR A 325 -2.22 5.61 8.35
CA THR A 325 -2.88 6.42 7.30
C THR A 325 -2.21 7.78 7.18
N PHE A 326 -1.88 8.44 8.29
CA PHE A 326 -1.11 9.69 8.30
C PHE A 326 0.22 9.49 7.56
N ASN A 327 0.95 8.45 7.93
CA ASN A 327 2.20 8.07 7.28
C ASN A 327 2.03 7.66 5.81
N ARG A 328 0.83 7.25 5.36
CA ARG A 328 0.56 6.91 3.96
C ARG A 328 0.11 8.12 3.14
N MET A 329 -0.74 8.97 3.72
CA MET A 329 -1.34 10.14 3.07
C MET A 329 -0.32 11.25 2.84
N PHE A 330 0.68 11.36 3.72
CA PHE A 330 1.70 12.42 3.68
C PHE A 330 3.12 11.90 3.36
N ARG A 331 3.25 10.70 2.78
CA ARG A 331 4.50 10.24 2.14
C ARG A 331 4.72 11.06 0.86
N GLY A 332 5.48 12.16 0.97
CA GLY A 332 5.63 13.15 -0.11
C GLY A 332 4.56 14.26 -0.04
N ARG A 333 4.16 14.80 -1.18
CA ARG A 333 3.03 15.76 -1.25
C ARG A 333 1.72 15.01 -1.47
N ILE A 334 0.62 15.48 -0.87
CA ILE A 334 -0.71 14.89 -1.05
C ILE A 334 -1.12 14.80 -2.52
N GLY A 335 -0.77 15.81 -3.31
CA GLY A 335 -1.04 15.83 -4.74
C GLY A 335 -0.45 14.63 -5.46
N GLU A 336 0.78 14.24 -5.15
CA GLU A 336 1.47 13.11 -5.78
C GLU A 336 0.73 11.80 -5.51
N GLY A 337 0.46 11.51 -4.24
CA GLY A 337 -0.32 10.33 -3.85
C GLY A 337 -1.71 10.32 -4.48
N THR A 338 -2.36 11.48 -4.57
CA THR A 338 -3.69 11.62 -5.20
C THR A 338 -3.64 11.35 -6.71
N LEU A 339 -2.65 11.89 -7.42
CA LEU A 339 -2.48 11.63 -8.85
C LEU A 339 -2.19 10.15 -9.11
N ILE A 340 -1.30 9.54 -8.33
CA ILE A 340 -0.96 8.12 -8.46
C ILE A 340 -2.20 7.25 -8.24
N HIS A 341 -2.97 7.52 -7.19
CA HIS A 341 -4.24 6.84 -6.94
C HIS A 341 -5.24 6.99 -8.10
N ARG A 342 -5.32 8.19 -8.70
CA ARG A 342 -6.20 8.44 -9.86
C ARG A 342 -5.76 7.66 -11.09
N VAL A 343 -4.47 7.64 -11.37
CA VAL A 343 -3.89 6.90 -12.50
C VAL A 343 -4.10 5.39 -12.34
N THR A 344 -3.92 4.83 -11.14
CA THR A 344 -4.13 3.40 -10.89
C THR A 344 -5.60 2.98 -10.87
N SER A 345 -6.50 3.86 -10.38
CA SER A 345 -7.94 3.60 -10.34
C SER A 345 -8.63 3.80 -11.69
N HIS A 346 -8.12 4.73 -12.52
CA HIS A 346 -8.62 5.03 -13.86
C HIS A 346 -7.51 4.75 -14.88
N GLN A 347 -7.14 3.47 -15.01
CA GLN A 347 -6.01 3.06 -15.86
C GLN A 347 -6.20 3.42 -17.34
N ASP A 348 -7.43 3.57 -17.81
CA ASP A 348 -7.74 4.04 -19.16
C ASP A 348 -7.31 5.50 -19.37
N VAL A 349 -7.63 6.38 -18.41
CA VAL A 349 -7.12 7.75 -18.36
C VAL A 349 -5.60 7.74 -18.23
N GLY A 350 -5.06 6.89 -17.35
CA GLY A 350 -3.63 6.68 -17.14
C GLY A 350 -2.89 6.31 -18.43
N ARG A 351 -3.36 5.30 -19.17
CA ARG A 351 -2.74 4.87 -20.44
C ARG A 351 -2.73 5.97 -21.49
N ARG A 352 -3.79 6.80 -21.52
CA ARG A 352 -3.93 7.86 -22.51
C ARG A 352 -3.10 9.10 -22.19
N TRP A 353 -3.08 9.53 -20.94
CA TRP A 353 -2.53 10.84 -20.55
C TRP A 353 -1.27 10.75 -19.69
N TYR A 354 -1.04 9.62 -19.03
CA TYR A 354 0.07 9.40 -18.09
C TYR A 354 0.68 8.00 -18.23
N PRO A 355 1.03 7.53 -19.45
CA PRO A 355 1.40 6.14 -19.68
C PRO A 355 2.62 5.69 -18.87
N GLU A 356 3.62 6.56 -18.72
CA GLU A 356 4.82 6.30 -17.93
C GLU A 356 4.51 6.21 -16.43
N LEU A 357 3.74 7.17 -15.90
CA LEU A 357 3.33 7.15 -14.50
C LEU A 357 2.42 5.96 -14.19
N LEU A 358 1.58 5.55 -15.13
CA LEU A 358 0.76 4.35 -14.99
C LEU A 358 1.61 3.09 -14.99
N ALA A 359 2.55 2.97 -15.92
CA ALA A 359 3.46 1.83 -15.97
C ALA A 359 4.24 1.72 -14.65
N TRP A 360 4.81 2.83 -14.18
CA TRP A 360 5.45 2.93 -12.87
C TRP A 360 4.52 2.56 -11.72
N ALA A 361 3.28 3.08 -11.70
CA ALA A 361 2.36 2.85 -10.58
C ALA A 361 1.73 1.43 -10.56
N LEU A 362 1.73 0.72 -11.70
CA LEU A 362 1.27 -0.65 -11.81
C LEU A 362 2.42 -1.68 -11.77
N ASP A 363 3.66 -1.21 -11.82
CA ASP A 363 4.82 -2.05 -11.65
C ASP A 363 4.84 -2.59 -10.22
N VAL A 364 4.62 -3.90 -10.10
CA VAL A 364 4.59 -4.64 -8.83
C VAL A 364 5.97 -4.69 -8.17
N ASP A 365 7.02 -4.26 -8.88
CA ASP A 365 8.42 -4.24 -8.47
C ASP A 365 8.89 -2.84 -8.01
N ASN A 366 7.96 -1.89 -7.82
CA ASN A 366 8.26 -0.50 -7.48
C ASN A 366 8.13 -0.22 -5.96
N PRO A 367 9.24 0.03 -5.24
CA PRO A 367 9.27 0.11 -3.78
C PRO A 367 8.86 1.51 -3.31
N GLY A 368 7.58 1.85 -3.46
CA GLY A 368 6.94 2.93 -2.69
C GLY A 368 6.42 4.14 -3.47
N LEU A 369 5.36 4.71 -2.91
CA LEU A 369 4.80 6.04 -3.22
C LEU A 369 5.78 7.16 -2.78
N GLY A 370 7.03 7.12 -3.24
CA GLY A 370 8.04 8.17 -3.11
C GLY A 370 8.02 9.08 -4.35
N SER A 371 8.28 10.37 -4.15
CA SER A 371 8.17 11.44 -5.16
C SER A 371 8.70 11.08 -6.56
N PHE A 372 7.81 11.12 -7.54
CA PHE A 372 8.14 10.96 -8.96
C PHE A 372 8.92 12.20 -9.44
N SER A 373 10.18 12.05 -9.84
CA SER A 373 10.99 13.12 -10.42
C SER A 373 11.03 12.98 -11.95
N PHE A 374 10.53 13.98 -12.69
CA PHE A 374 10.57 13.96 -14.16
C PHE A 374 11.99 14.22 -14.68
N PRO A 375 12.49 13.41 -15.63
CA PRO A 375 13.48 13.90 -16.57
C PRO A 375 12.83 14.91 -17.52
N VAL A 376 13.51 16.03 -17.78
CA VAL A 376 13.09 17.04 -18.77
C VAL A 376 13.09 16.38 -20.15
N ALA A 377 11.92 15.97 -20.64
CA ALA A 377 11.78 15.43 -21.98
C ALA A 377 11.92 16.57 -23.01
N ALA A 378 13.04 16.54 -23.75
CA ALA A 378 13.17 17.26 -25.01
C ALA A 378 12.06 16.79 -25.95
N LEU A 379 11.10 17.68 -26.24
CA LEU A 379 10.12 17.48 -27.29
C LEU A 379 10.82 17.51 -28.65
N ASP A 380 11.06 16.33 -29.21
CA ASP A 380 11.33 16.15 -30.63
C ASP A 380 10.07 16.57 -31.42
N ILE A 381 10.13 17.76 -32.00
CA ILE A 381 9.15 18.25 -32.98
C ILE A 381 9.48 17.61 -34.33
N PRO A 382 8.57 16.85 -34.96
CA PRO A 382 8.79 16.38 -36.32
C PRO A 382 8.72 17.56 -37.30
N ALA A 383 9.84 17.84 -37.97
CA ALA A 383 9.90 18.79 -39.06
C ALA A 383 9.30 18.20 -40.34
N MET A 384 8.17 18.74 -40.82
CA MET A 384 7.78 18.78 -42.24
C MET A 384 6.76 19.91 -42.49
N GLU A 385 7.22 21.07 -42.95
CA GLU A 385 7.12 21.49 -44.35
C GLU A 385 7.53 22.98 -44.49
N ALA A 386 8.26 23.23 -45.58
CA ALA A 386 8.89 24.50 -45.88
C ALA A 386 7.90 25.55 -46.39
N SER A 387 8.10 26.82 -46.00
CA SER A 387 7.84 27.98 -46.87
C SER A 387 8.54 29.25 -46.34
N ARG A 388 9.70 29.54 -46.97
CA ARG A 388 10.28 30.86 -47.35
C ARG A 388 10.06 32.07 -46.42
N VAL A 389 11.15 32.71 -45.97
CA VAL A 389 11.57 34.09 -46.35
C VAL A 389 13.05 34.31 -45.96
N ARG A 390 13.80 34.99 -46.85
CA ARG A 390 15.23 35.35 -46.77
C ARG A 390 15.49 36.55 -45.86
N LEU A 391 16.67 36.65 -45.24
CA LEU A 391 17.65 37.74 -45.47
C LEU A 391 18.99 37.51 -44.70
N PHE A 392 20.04 38.08 -45.28
CA PHE A 392 21.48 37.79 -45.15
C PHE A 392 22.22 38.52 -44.01
N VAL A 393 23.51 38.11 -43.85
CA VAL A 393 24.75 38.89 -43.51
C VAL A 393 25.32 38.61 -42.11
N ASP A 394 26.63 38.49 -41.83
CA ASP A 394 27.86 38.00 -42.48
C ASP A 394 28.96 38.01 -41.37
N ARG A 395 29.92 37.08 -41.47
CA ARG A 395 31.32 37.02 -40.94
C ARG A 395 31.76 37.80 -39.67
N GLY A 396 32.59 37.11 -38.87
CA GLY A 396 33.85 37.70 -38.37
C GLY A 396 34.41 37.17 -37.05
N SER A 397 35.42 36.30 -37.15
CA SER A 397 36.32 35.91 -36.04
C SER A 397 37.37 37.01 -35.77
N ALA A 398 37.74 37.26 -34.50
CA ALA A 398 39.14 37.48 -34.07
C ALA A 398 39.28 37.82 -32.56
N VAL A 399 40.37 37.31 -32.01
CA VAL A 399 40.96 37.44 -30.66
C VAL A 399 41.70 38.78 -30.51
N CYS A 400 41.68 39.44 -29.32
CA CYS A 400 42.89 39.95 -28.61
C CYS A 400 42.63 40.72 -27.30
N THR A 401 43.33 40.26 -26.25
CA THR A 401 44.11 40.95 -25.18
C THR A 401 43.69 42.23 -24.42
N TYR A 402 44.04 42.15 -23.13
CA TYR A 402 44.05 43.12 -22.02
C TYR A 402 44.80 44.44 -22.25
N ILE A 403 44.27 45.54 -21.68
CA ILE A 403 45.02 46.76 -21.30
C ILE A 403 44.59 47.18 -19.88
N HIS A 404 45.57 47.63 -19.09
CA HIS A 404 45.57 47.86 -17.64
C HIS A 404 45.47 49.36 -17.27
N SER A 405 45.11 49.62 -15.99
CA SER A 405 45.50 50.75 -15.10
C SER A 405 44.40 51.79 -14.71
N PRO A 406 44.51 52.51 -13.57
CA PRO A 406 44.47 52.00 -12.18
C PRO A 406 43.73 52.92 -11.16
N SER A 407 43.77 52.50 -9.87
CA SER A 407 43.56 53.27 -8.60
C SER A 407 42.11 53.32 -8.08
N THR A 408 41.76 53.08 -6.80
CA THR A 408 42.50 53.11 -5.50
C THR A 408 41.86 52.19 -4.43
N ASN A 409 42.73 51.52 -3.66
CA ASN A 409 42.71 51.22 -2.21
C ASN A 409 41.52 50.55 -1.47
N MET A 410 41.83 49.30 -1.06
CA MET A 410 41.92 48.82 0.34
C MET A 410 40.77 48.01 0.96
N LYS A 411 40.97 46.67 0.87
CA LYS A 411 40.80 45.62 1.90
C LYS A 411 39.46 45.54 2.66
N SER A 412 38.72 44.44 2.46
CA SER A 412 38.47 43.39 3.47
C SER A 412 37.60 42.25 2.90
N ASN A 413 38.14 41.05 3.00
CA ASN A 413 37.61 39.69 2.80
C ASN A 413 36.08 39.48 2.76
N LEU A 414 35.57 38.88 1.68
CA LEU A 414 34.76 37.64 1.74
C LEU A 414 34.62 37.05 0.32
N PHE A 415 35.51 36.14 -0.08
CA PHE A 415 35.26 35.25 -1.22
C PHE A 415 34.41 34.08 -0.70
N CYS A 416 33.09 34.22 -0.75
CA CYS A 416 32.22 33.04 -0.77
C CYS A 416 32.23 32.50 -2.20
N LEU A 417 33.05 31.48 -2.43
CA LEU A 417 32.95 30.64 -3.62
C LEU A 417 31.67 29.83 -3.48
N THR A 418 30.55 30.31 -4.02
CA THR A 418 29.37 29.47 -4.26
C THR A 418 29.72 28.50 -5.38
N ALA A 419 30.32 27.37 -5.03
CA ALA A 419 30.29 26.19 -5.87
C ALA A 419 28.81 25.79 -5.99
N LEU A 420 28.23 26.04 -7.17
CA LEU A 420 27.00 25.39 -7.61
C LEU A 420 27.29 23.89 -7.66
N LEU A 421 27.08 23.19 -6.54
CA LEU A 421 26.93 21.76 -6.52
C LEU A 421 25.59 21.47 -7.21
N SER A 422 25.64 21.22 -8.52
CA SER A 422 24.60 20.44 -9.16
C SER A 422 24.42 19.15 -8.35
N PRO A 423 23.19 18.74 -7.98
CA PRO A 423 22.99 17.40 -7.43
C PRO A 423 23.42 16.43 -8.53
N CYS A 424 24.59 15.82 -8.35
CA CYS A 424 25.00 14.68 -9.14
C CYS A 424 23.96 13.60 -8.84
N LEU A 425 23.11 13.26 -9.81
CA LEU A 425 22.29 12.06 -9.72
C LEU A 425 23.24 10.91 -9.36
N ALA A 426 22.86 10.09 -8.37
CA ALA A 426 23.66 8.93 -7.99
C ALA A 426 23.86 8.07 -9.24
N ALA A 427 25.11 7.74 -9.55
CA ALA A 427 25.45 7.06 -10.80
C ALA A 427 25.07 5.58 -10.72
N ASP A 428 24.46 5.06 -11.78
CA ASP A 428 24.28 3.63 -11.98
C ASP A 428 25.64 2.95 -12.19
N LEU A 429 25.89 1.86 -11.47
CA LEU A 429 27.09 1.04 -11.60
C LEU A 429 26.74 -0.30 -12.23
N TYR A 430 27.46 -0.69 -13.26
CA TYR A 430 27.26 -1.94 -13.97
C TYR A 430 28.40 -2.91 -13.67
N VAL A 431 28.05 -4.16 -13.38
CA VAL A 431 29.01 -5.25 -13.10
C VAL A 431 28.72 -6.40 -14.04
N SER A 432 29.76 -7.01 -14.61
CA SER A 432 29.63 -8.14 -15.54
C SER A 432 30.71 -9.19 -15.28
N PRO A 433 30.43 -10.49 -15.45
CA PRO A 433 31.46 -11.53 -15.33
C PRO A 433 32.62 -11.39 -16.33
N SER A 434 32.42 -10.63 -17.42
CA SER A 434 33.46 -10.28 -18.40
C SER A 434 33.97 -8.85 -18.28
N GLY A 435 33.62 -8.15 -17.19
CA GLY A 435 34.01 -6.76 -16.94
C GLY A 435 35.48 -6.60 -16.50
N SER A 436 35.83 -5.40 -16.05
CA SER A 436 37.16 -5.11 -15.50
C SER A 436 37.06 -4.12 -14.34
N ASP A 437 37.72 -4.41 -13.22
CA ASP A 437 37.79 -3.47 -12.08
C ASP A 437 38.69 -2.25 -12.33
N SER A 438 39.33 -2.19 -13.49
CA SER A 438 39.97 -0.97 -14.01
C SER A 438 39.01 -0.08 -14.81
N GLY A 439 37.81 -0.57 -15.11
CA GLY A 439 36.73 0.17 -15.76
C GLY A 439 36.07 1.18 -14.83
N ASP A 440 35.26 2.08 -15.40
CA ASP A 440 34.57 3.13 -14.66
C ASP A 440 33.18 2.73 -14.14
N GLY A 441 32.72 1.51 -14.43
CA GLY A 441 31.44 0.99 -13.96
C GLY A 441 30.24 1.48 -14.76
N THR A 442 30.46 2.06 -15.93
CA THR A 442 29.39 2.35 -16.89
C THR A 442 28.91 1.06 -17.58
N ILE A 443 27.76 1.12 -18.25
CA ILE A 443 27.23 -0.03 -19.01
C ILE A 443 28.17 -0.51 -20.13
N ASP A 444 28.97 0.41 -20.71
CA ASP A 444 29.93 0.14 -21.77
C ASP A 444 31.29 -0.35 -21.24
N SER A 445 31.61 -0.04 -19.97
CA SER A 445 32.83 -0.47 -19.29
C SER A 445 32.51 -0.98 -17.87
N PRO A 446 31.77 -2.10 -17.76
CA PRO A 446 31.31 -2.61 -16.47
C PRO A 446 32.47 -3.11 -15.60
N LEU A 447 32.29 -2.99 -14.29
CA LEU A 447 33.18 -3.57 -13.28
C LEU A 447 33.15 -5.10 -13.35
N LEU A 448 34.21 -5.75 -12.87
CA LEU A 448 34.25 -7.20 -12.75
C LEU A 448 33.67 -7.65 -11.40
N SER A 449 34.05 -6.96 -10.33
CA SER A 449 33.77 -7.35 -8.95
C SER A 449 32.54 -6.63 -8.40
N ILE A 450 31.61 -7.41 -7.84
CA ILE A 450 30.44 -6.86 -7.13
C ILE A 450 30.89 -6.04 -5.93
N GLN A 451 31.90 -6.51 -5.17
CA GLN A 451 32.45 -5.75 -4.04
C GLN A 451 32.98 -4.38 -4.48
N LYS A 452 33.65 -4.30 -5.64
CA LYS A 452 34.18 -3.03 -6.14
C LYS A 452 33.05 -2.03 -6.42
N ALA A 453 31.93 -2.51 -6.96
CA ALA A 453 30.75 -1.69 -7.17
C ALA A 453 30.11 -1.26 -5.84
N VAL A 454 30.01 -2.18 -4.87
CA VAL A 454 29.57 -1.87 -3.50
C VAL A 454 30.44 -0.77 -2.92
N ASP A 455 31.77 -0.85 -3.02
CA ASP A 455 32.67 0.18 -2.48
C ASP A 455 32.49 1.55 -3.15
N LEU A 456 32.32 1.57 -4.48
CA LEU A 456 32.16 2.79 -5.29
C LEU A 456 30.80 3.45 -5.14
N ALA A 457 29.75 2.69 -4.83
CA ALA A 457 28.39 3.19 -4.75
C ALA A 457 28.26 4.33 -3.72
N THR A 458 27.40 5.30 -4.00
CA THR A 458 26.98 6.34 -3.04
C THR A 458 25.50 6.20 -2.71
N ALA A 459 25.00 6.78 -1.61
CA ALA A 459 23.59 6.60 -1.22
C ALA A 459 22.64 6.99 -2.38
N GLY A 460 21.68 6.11 -2.70
CA GLY A 460 20.81 6.25 -3.87
C GLY A 460 21.32 5.58 -5.16
N SER A 461 22.53 5.00 -5.16
CA SER A 461 23.07 4.33 -6.37
C SER A 461 22.40 2.99 -6.61
N THR A 462 22.21 2.65 -7.88
CA THR A 462 21.82 1.30 -8.31
C THR A 462 23.03 0.56 -8.88
N ILE A 463 23.29 -0.64 -8.38
CA ILE A 463 24.28 -1.58 -8.87
C ILE A 463 23.53 -2.63 -9.71
N TYR A 464 23.72 -2.56 -11.02
CA TYR A 464 23.18 -3.48 -12.01
C TYR A 464 24.17 -4.62 -12.29
N LEU A 465 23.76 -5.84 -12.00
CA LEU A 465 24.48 -7.06 -12.36
C LEU A 465 24.00 -7.54 -13.73
N ARG A 466 24.95 -7.66 -14.67
CA ARG A 466 24.70 -8.19 -16.00
C ARG A 466 24.65 -9.71 -15.97
N LYS A 467 23.94 -10.30 -16.94
CA LYS A 467 23.73 -11.75 -17.08
C LYS A 467 25.01 -12.56 -16.90
N GLY A 468 24.87 -13.70 -16.22
CA GLY A 468 25.92 -14.70 -16.08
C GLY A 468 26.18 -15.12 -14.64
N THR A 469 27.27 -15.87 -14.48
CA THR A 469 27.70 -16.40 -13.18
C THR A 469 28.88 -15.60 -12.65
N PHE A 470 28.73 -15.05 -11.46
CA PHE A 470 29.78 -14.39 -10.69
C PHE A 470 30.33 -15.37 -9.68
N SER A 471 31.65 -15.58 -9.65
CA SER A 471 32.30 -16.53 -8.73
C SER A 471 33.30 -15.79 -7.82
N PRO A 472 32.81 -15.02 -6.83
CA PRO A 472 33.68 -14.28 -5.94
C PRO A 472 34.52 -15.23 -5.07
N SER A 473 35.78 -14.87 -4.84
CA SER A 473 36.69 -15.60 -3.94
C SER A 473 36.68 -15.07 -2.49
N ALA A 474 35.83 -14.07 -2.21
CA ALA A 474 35.62 -13.47 -0.90
C ALA A 474 34.17 -12.96 -0.81
N ASN A 475 33.60 -12.91 0.39
CA ASN A 475 32.21 -12.50 0.59
C ASN A 475 31.99 -11.07 0.11
N ILE A 476 30.79 -10.77 -0.37
CA ILE A 476 30.38 -9.40 -0.70
C ILE A 476 29.96 -8.73 0.61
N GLN A 477 30.84 -7.88 1.11
CA GLN A 477 30.73 -7.17 2.38
C GLN A 477 29.89 -5.90 2.21
N ILE A 478 28.74 -5.87 2.88
CA ILE A 478 27.77 -4.77 2.88
C ILE A 478 27.69 -4.23 4.31
N THR A 479 28.43 -3.15 4.56
CA THR A 479 28.64 -2.58 5.90
C THR A 479 28.28 -1.09 6.00
N LYS A 480 27.81 -0.48 4.90
CA LYS A 480 27.39 0.92 4.87
C LYS A 480 25.88 1.03 4.74
N SER A 481 25.30 2.12 5.22
CA SER A 481 23.85 2.33 5.19
C SER A 481 23.42 3.41 4.20
N GLY A 482 22.29 3.17 3.53
CA GLY A 482 21.57 4.17 2.75
C GLY A 482 20.74 5.10 3.65
N LYS A 483 19.69 5.70 3.10
CA LYS A 483 18.73 6.52 3.85
C LYS A 483 17.30 6.24 3.37
N PRO A 484 16.27 6.54 4.18
CA PRO A 484 14.90 6.64 3.69
C PRO A 484 14.84 7.59 2.47
N GLY A 485 14.46 7.09 1.30
CA GLY A 485 14.41 7.84 0.04
C GLY A 485 15.71 7.88 -0.79
N ALA A 486 16.80 7.27 -0.30
CA ALA A 486 18.02 7.06 -1.06
C ALA A 486 18.70 5.72 -0.65
N PRO A 487 18.01 4.58 -0.87
CA PRO A 487 18.59 3.26 -0.59
C PRO A 487 19.72 2.94 -1.57
N TYR A 488 20.56 1.98 -1.21
CA TYR A 488 21.42 1.31 -2.19
C TYR A 488 20.65 0.16 -2.83
N VAL A 489 20.68 0.05 -4.15
CA VAL A 489 20.01 -1.05 -4.86
C VAL A 489 21.07 -1.98 -5.47
N LEU A 490 20.95 -3.28 -5.24
CA LEU A 490 21.73 -4.32 -5.93
C LEU A 490 20.77 -5.26 -6.66
N ARG A 491 20.81 -5.27 -7.99
CA ARG A 491 19.85 -6.03 -8.78
C ARG A 491 20.39 -6.59 -10.08
N ALA A 492 19.74 -7.61 -10.61
CA ALA A 492 19.94 -7.98 -12.01
C ALA A 492 19.45 -6.86 -12.95
N TYR A 493 20.15 -6.71 -14.07
CA TYR A 493 19.82 -5.73 -15.11
C TYR A 493 18.73 -6.25 -16.05
N ASP A 494 17.63 -5.51 -16.21
CA ASP A 494 16.63 -5.74 -17.29
C ASP A 494 16.11 -7.20 -17.40
N GLY A 495 15.81 -7.82 -16.25
CA GLY A 495 15.33 -9.21 -16.18
C GLY A 495 16.37 -10.27 -16.58
N GLU A 496 17.64 -9.89 -16.71
CA GLU A 496 18.74 -10.82 -16.95
C GLU A 496 18.89 -11.81 -15.79
N VAL A 497 19.26 -13.06 -16.09
CA VAL A 497 19.51 -14.08 -15.07
C VAL A 497 20.93 -13.92 -14.53
N VAL A 498 21.01 -13.68 -13.22
CA VAL A 498 22.26 -13.47 -12.49
C VAL A 498 22.41 -14.54 -11.41
N ILE A 499 23.51 -15.28 -11.46
CA ILE A 499 23.88 -16.28 -10.46
C ILE A 499 25.16 -15.81 -9.77
N ILE A 500 25.18 -15.81 -8.44
CA ILE A 500 26.36 -15.59 -7.62
C ILE A 500 26.71 -16.93 -6.96
N ASP A 501 27.82 -17.52 -7.41
CA ASP A 501 28.30 -18.83 -6.99
C ASP A 501 29.38 -18.69 -5.93
N GLY A 502 29.02 -19.05 -4.69
CA GLY A 502 29.87 -18.94 -3.51
C GLY A 502 30.85 -20.09 -3.31
N GLU A 503 30.94 -21.06 -4.23
CA GLU A 503 31.79 -22.25 -4.06
C GLU A 503 33.28 -21.89 -3.82
N ALA A 504 33.75 -20.75 -4.33
CA ALA A 504 35.12 -20.28 -4.16
C ALA A 504 35.37 -19.49 -2.86
N LEU A 505 34.36 -19.32 -2.01
CA LEU A 505 34.48 -18.57 -0.76
C LEU A 505 35.29 -19.35 0.30
N PRO A 506 35.96 -18.65 1.23
CA PRO A 506 36.67 -19.29 2.34
C PRO A 506 35.76 -20.24 3.12
N GLY A 507 36.28 -21.42 3.49
CA GLY A 507 35.56 -22.39 4.31
C GLY A 507 34.29 -22.96 3.67
N THR A 508 34.24 -23.07 2.34
CA THR A 508 33.04 -23.50 1.60
C THR A 508 33.33 -24.73 0.72
N PRO A 509 32.66 -25.89 0.97
CA PRO A 509 32.00 -26.22 2.23
C PRO A 509 33.00 -26.32 3.38
N ALA A 510 32.51 -26.10 4.61
CA ALA A 510 33.28 -26.37 5.81
C ALA A 510 33.23 -27.87 6.16
N ASP A 511 34.33 -28.40 6.69
CA ASP A 511 34.38 -29.77 7.21
C ASP A 511 33.45 -29.95 8.44
N LEU A 512 33.08 -31.19 8.74
CA LEU A 512 32.31 -31.54 9.94
C LEU A 512 32.96 -30.94 11.21
N ASP A 513 32.15 -30.30 12.05
CA ASP A 513 32.53 -29.63 13.30
C ASP A 513 33.51 -28.46 13.15
N ALA A 514 33.86 -28.05 11.92
CA ALA A 514 34.66 -26.86 11.71
C ALA A 514 33.94 -25.60 12.23
N SER A 515 34.70 -24.57 12.60
CA SER A 515 34.14 -23.25 12.89
C SER A 515 34.12 -22.41 11.61
N LEU A 516 33.01 -21.71 11.38
CA LEU A 516 32.91 -20.69 10.34
C LEU A 516 32.85 -19.31 11.01
N PRO A 517 33.92 -18.49 10.87
CA PRO A 517 33.97 -17.12 11.39
C PRO A 517 32.79 -16.29 10.90
N ASN A 518 32.34 -15.31 11.69
CA ASN A 518 31.20 -14.47 11.32
C ASN A 518 31.42 -13.75 9.99
N GLU A 519 32.59 -13.13 9.81
CA GLU A 519 32.96 -12.36 8.62
C GLU A 519 32.99 -13.18 7.32
N ASP A 520 33.14 -14.50 7.42
CA ASP A 520 33.17 -15.44 6.29
C ASP A 520 31.77 -15.98 5.93
N ARG A 521 30.70 -15.56 6.64
CA ARG A 521 29.33 -16.05 6.38
C ARG A 521 28.64 -15.28 5.27
N GLY A 522 27.94 -15.99 4.38
CA GLY A 522 27.06 -15.40 3.36
C GLY A 522 27.78 -14.95 2.11
N ILE A 523 27.28 -15.35 0.94
CA ILE A 523 27.71 -14.75 -0.33
C ILE A 523 27.48 -13.23 -0.27
N LEU A 524 26.28 -12.83 0.18
CA LEU A 524 26.03 -11.49 0.68
C LEU A 524 26.19 -11.50 2.21
N HIS A 525 27.22 -10.81 2.70
CA HIS A 525 27.47 -10.58 4.11
C HIS A 525 27.01 -9.16 4.45
N ILE A 526 25.86 -9.04 5.11
CA ILE A 526 25.23 -7.75 5.45
C ILE A 526 25.32 -7.59 6.95
N GLN A 527 26.06 -6.59 7.41
CA GLN A 527 26.25 -6.36 8.84
C GLN A 527 26.19 -4.86 9.18
N ASP A 528 25.41 -4.53 10.22
CA ASP A 528 25.26 -3.15 10.72
C ASP A 528 24.81 -2.15 9.62
N ALA A 529 24.12 -2.67 8.59
CA ALA A 529 23.75 -1.95 7.39
C ALA A 529 22.23 -1.78 7.27
N GLU A 530 21.82 -0.62 6.77
CA GLU A 530 20.41 -0.27 6.60
C GLU A 530 20.11 0.33 5.23
N TYR A 531 18.85 0.24 4.81
CA TYR A 531 18.34 0.82 3.57
C TYR A 531 19.08 0.30 2.33
N TRP A 532 19.26 -1.02 2.26
CA TRP A 532 19.62 -1.74 1.03
C TRP A 532 18.41 -2.46 0.44
N GLU A 533 18.39 -2.53 -0.88
CA GLU A 533 17.39 -3.28 -1.64
C GLU A 533 18.06 -4.26 -2.59
N PHE A 534 17.61 -5.52 -2.55
CA PHE A 534 18.16 -6.62 -3.33
C PHE A 534 17.07 -7.23 -4.20
N TYR A 535 17.31 -7.32 -5.51
CA TYR A 535 16.32 -7.83 -6.47
C TYR A 535 16.91 -8.85 -7.45
N ASP A 536 16.15 -9.90 -7.74
CA ASP A 536 16.38 -10.76 -8.91
C ASP A 536 17.73 -11.51 -8.87
N LEU A 537 18.16 -11.98 -7.71
CA LEU A 537 19.46 -12.62 -7.51
C LEU A 537 19.32 -14.10 -7.15
N GLU A 538 20.12 -14.94 -7.78
CA GLU A 538 20.28 -16.34 -7.41
C GLU A 538 21.64 -16.59 -6.75
N LEU A 539 21.65 -17.11 -5.52
CA LEU A 539 22.82 -17.33 -4.69
C LEU A 539 22.99 -18.82 -4.39
N ILE A 540 24.09 -19.39 -4.86
CA ILE A 540 24.31 -20.84 -4.84
C ILE A 540 25.64 -21.22 -4.22
N ASN A 541 25.70 -22.43 -3.65
CA ASN A 541 26.93 -23.07 -3.18
C ASN A 541 27.77 -22.22 -2.21
N GLY A 542 27.18 -21.22 -1.56
CA GLY A 542 27.87 -20.42 -0.54
C GLY A 542 27.88 -21.13 0.81
N PRO A 543 28.66 -20.61 1.78
CA PRO A 543 28.49 -21.02 3.16
C PRO A 543 27.07 -20.65 3.60
N TYR A 544 26.62 -19.41 3.38
CA TYR A 544 25.21 -19.03 3.38
C TYR A 544 24.91 -18.32 2.06
N GLY A 545 23.65 -18.30 1.61
CA GLY A 545 23.27 -17.46 0.47
C GLY A 545 23.31 -15.98 0.87
N VAL A 546 22.39 -15.61 1.77
CA VAL A 546 22.33 -14.29 2.41
C VAL A 546 22.52 -14.45 3.90
N TYR A 547 23.51 -13.77 4.46
CA TYR A 547 23.71 -13.64 5.91
C TYR A 547 23.58 -12.17 6.30
N SER A 548 22.50 -11.84 7.00
CA SER A 548 22.18 -10.46 7.41
C SER A 548 22.07 -10.38 8.92
N ARG A 549 22.99 -9.64 9.54
CA ARG A 549 23.14 -9.53 10.99
C ARG A 549 23.07 -8.08 11.44
N ASP A 550 22.29 -7.82 12.50
CA ASP A 550 22.21 -6.48 13.11
C ASP A 550 21.84 -5.37 12.08
N ALA A 551 21.15 -5.79 11.02
CA ALA A 551 20.85 -4.99 9.84
C ALA A 551 19.34 -4.75 9.75
N SER A 552 18.91 -3.52 9.48
CA SER A 552 17.51 -3.11 9.56
C SER A 552 17.06 -2.34 8.32
N ASN A 553 15.75 -2.25 8.10
CA ASN A 553 15.18 -1.46 6.99
C ASN A 553 15.67 -1.90 5.59
N ASN A 554 16.05 -3.16 5.41
CA ASN A 554 16.46 -3.70 4.12
C ASN A 554 15.32 -4.44 3.43
N HIS A 555 15.37 -4.47 2.09
CA HIS A 555 14.37 -5.08 1.23
C HIS A 555 15.01 -6.17 0.38
N TYR A 556 14.40 -7.34 0.33
CA TYR A 556 14.87 -8.49 -0.44
C TYR A 556 13.70 -9.01 -1.27
N GLU A 557 13.82 -9.04 -2.58
CA GLU A 557 12.71 -9.41 -3.45
C GLU A 557 13.17 -10.31 -4.61
N ARG A 558 12.41 -11.39 -4.86
CA ARG A 558 12.74 -12.40 -5.88
C ARG A 558 14.17 -12.92 -5.76
N ILE A 559 14.57 -13.19 -4.51
CA ILE A 559 15.85 -13.82 -4.20
C ILE A 559 15.68 -15.34 -4.26
N VAL A 560 16.63 -16.02 -4.89
CA VAL A 560 16.73 -17.48 -4.87
C VAL A 560 18.01 -17.85 -4.12
N THR A 561 17.90 -18.64 -3.06
CA THR A 561 19.05 -19.20 -2.34
C THR A 561 18.98 -20.70 -2.41
N ARG A 562 19.87 -21.35 -3.16
CA ARG A 562 19.81 -22.80 -3.32
C ARG A 562 21.15 -23.51 -3.23
N ASP A 563 21.10 -24.75 -2.80
CA ASP A 563 22.26 -25.65 -2.73
C ASP A 563 23.44 -25.08 -1.91
N ASN A 564 23.18 -24.11 -1.03
CA ASN A 564 24.19 -23.56 -0.12
C ASN A 564 24.55 -24.59 0.96
N TYR A 565 25.73 -24.42 1.55
CA TYR A 565 26.33 -25.33 2.53
C TYR A 565 25.98 -24.98 3.99
N GLU A 566 25.05 -24.04 4.21
CA GLU A 566 24.38 -23.77 5.48
C GLU A 566 22.93 -23.31 5.19
N THR A 567 22.41 -22.31 5.90
CA THR A 567 21.11 -21.70 5.65
C THR A 567 21.14 -20.85 4.38
N GLY A 568 20.09 -20.97 3.56
CA GLY A 568 19.99 -20.17 2.33
C GLY A 568 19.88 -18.67 2.62
N PHE A 569 18.93 -18.29 3.48
CA PHE A 569 18.68 -16.89 3.85
C PHE A 569 18.56 -16.76 5.37
N GLN A 570 19.36 -15.90 5.98
CA GLN A 570 19.40 -15.72 7.44
C GLN A 570 19.34 -14.25 7.85
N LEU A 571 18.39 -13.94 8.73
CA LEU A 571 18.37 -12.72 9.54
C LEU A 571 18.73 -13.06 10.99
N GLN A 572 19.59 -12.25 11.60
CA GLN A 572 20.06 -12.48 12.97
C GLN A 572 20.33 -11.17 13.72
N GLY A 573 20.32 -11.24 15.06
CA GLY A 573 20.74 -10.14 15.94
C GLY A 573 19.63 -9.12 16.15
N ALA A 574 20.00 -7.85 16.29
CA ALA A 574 19.10 -6.71 16.45
C ALA A 574 18.41 -6.27 15.14
N ALA A 575 18.35 -7.16 14.15
CA ALA A 575 17.71 -6.89 12.86
C ALA A 575 16.23 -6.55 13.03
N SER A 576 15.77 -5.49 12.36
CA SER A 576 14.40 -5.01 12.46
C SER A 576 13.90 -4.41 11.14
N ASN A 577 12.58 -4.44 10.92
CA ASN A 577 11.94 -3.83 9.75
C ASN A 577 12.55 -4.26 8.39
N ASN A 578 13.02 -5.51 8.29
CA ASN A 578 13.44 -6.08 7.01
C ASN A 578 12.25 -6.71 6.31
N THR A 579 12.12 -6.46 5.01
CA THR A 579 11.07 -7.03 4.16
C THR A 579 11.71 -8.05 3.23
N VAL A 580 11.18 -9.26 3.22
CA VAL A 580 11.55 -10.31 2.27
C VAL A 580 10.31 -10.59 1.44
N LEU A 581 10.39 -10.64 0.12
CA LEU A 581 9.28 -10.94 -0.78
C LEU A 581 9.72 -11.98 -1.80
N TYR A 582 8.85 -12.95 -2.05
CA TYR A 582 9.02 -13.93 -3.13
C TYR A 582 10.34 -14.73 -3.06
N LEU A 583 10.92 -14.90 -1.86
CA LEU A 583 12.10 -15.73 -1.64
C LEU A 583 11.83 -17.20 -2.02
N ASP A 584 12.75 -17.79 -2.78
CA ASP A 584 12.90 -19.25 -2.92
C ASP A 584 14.15 -19.71 -2.18
N SER A 585 13.97 -20.60 -1.20
CA SER A 585 15.10 -21.18 -0.46
C SER A 585 15.00 -22.69 -0.48
N TYR A 586 15.89 -23.38 -1.19
CA TYR A 586 15.81 -24.84 -1.32
C TYR A 586 17.14 -25.56 -1.57
N GLY A 587 17.21 -26.86 -1.29
CA GLY A 587 18.43 -27.66 -1.53
C GLY A 587 19.63 -27.32 -0.62
N ASN A 588 19.47 -26.31 0.25
CA ASN A 588 20.47 -25.90 1.22
C ASN A 588 20.73 -27.04 2.23
N ARG A 589 21.98 -27.23 2.67
CA ARG A 589 22.42 -28.36 3.48
C ARG A 589 23.62 -27.96 4.32
N ASP A 590 23.75 -28.49 5.53
CA ASP A 590 24.89 -28.18 6.39
C ASP A 590 25.77 -29.43 6.58
N PRO A 591 26.87 -29.62 5.82
CA PRO A 591 27.81 -30.71 6.07
C PRO A 591 28.62 -30.53 7.36
N ARG A 592 28.76 -29.28 7.85
CA ARG A 592 29.50 -28.91 9.07
C ARG A 592 28.81 -29.40 10.34
N LYS A 593 27.49 -29.60 10.30
CA LYS A 593 26.68 -30.14 11.40
C LYS A 593 25.67 -31.21 10.97
N ASN A 594 26.02 -32.05 10.00
CA ASN A 594 25.19 -33.20 9.58
C ASN A 594 23.72 -32.86 9.22
N GLY A 595 23.48 -31.66 8.71
CA GLY A 595 22.17 -31.17 8.30
C GLY A 595 21.34 -30.52 9.41
N GLU A 596 21.86 -30.37 10.62
CA GLU A 596 21.13 -29.79 11.76
C GLU A 596 20.81 -28.29 11.56
N SER A 597 21.77 -27.49 11.07
CA SER A 597 21.67 -26.02 11.06
C SER A 597 21.52 -25.38 9.68
N ALA A 598 21.09 -26.12 8.66
CA ALA A 598 20.64 -25.54 7.39
C ALA A 598 19.11 -25.42 7.39
N ASP A 599 18.57 -24.21 7.39
CA ASP A 599 17.13 -23.94 7.28
C ASP A 599 16.83 -23.51 5.84
N GLY A 600 15.55 -23.59 5.45
CA GLY A 600 15.10 -23.28 4.10
C GLY A 600 15.38 -24.42 3.12
N HIS A 601 14.96 -25.65 3.45
CA HIS A 601 15.16 -26.77 2.52
C HIS A 601 14.17 -26.76 1.36
N HIS A 602 12.93 -26.28 1.52
CA HIS A 602 12.07 -25.74 0.45
C HIS A 602 11.06 -24.72 1.03
N LEU A 603 11.31 -23.42 0.83
CA LEU A 603 10.43 -22.31 1.19
C LEU A 603 10.12 -21.48 -0.06
N GLN A 604 8.83 -21.21 -0.32
CA GLN A 604 8.36 -20.40 -1.45
C GLN A 604 7.28 -19.43 -0.97
N GLY A 605 7.45 -18.13 -1.21
CA GLY A 605 6.47 -17.08 -0.87
C GLY A 605 6.79 -16.21 0.35
N LEU A 606 8.04 -16.20 0.82
CA LEU A 606 8.31 -15.74 2.19
C LEU A 606 8.24 -14.21 2.39
N ARG A 607 7.68 -13.83 3.56
CA ARG A 607 7.58 -12.47 4.16
C ARG A 607 8.32 -12.28 5.50
N SER A 608 9.55 -12.82 5.60
CA SER A 608 10.56 -12.76 6.69
C SER A 608 10.65 -13.98 7.64
N PHE A 609 11.88 -14.39 8.00
CA PHE A 609 12.21 -15.43 9.00
C PHE A 609 13.49 -15.04 9.77
N SER A 610 13.55 -15.37 11.07
CA SER A 610 14.76 -15.37 11.91
C SER A 610 14.82 -16.72 12.63
N ARG A 611 16.01 -17.23 12.98
CA ARG A 611 16.17 -18.47 13.76
C ARG A 611 15.96 -18.28 15.27
N GLU A 612 16.11 -17.04 15.76
CA GLU A 612 16.03 -16.66 17.16
C GLU A 612 15.13 -15.44 17.28
N PHE A 613 14.06 -15.54 18.07
CA PHE A 613 13.01 -14.53 18.11
C PHE A 613 12.99 -13.80 19.45
N LYS A 614 13.70 -12.68 19.52
CA LYS A 614 13.51 -11.67 20.58
C LYS A 614 12.45 -10.63 20.21
N SER A 615 11.92 -10.70 18.99
CA SER A 615 10.89 -9.82 18.44
C SER A 615 9.91 -10.63 17.59
N ALA A 616 8.69 -10.09 17.44
CA ALA A 616 7.67 -10.70 16.60
C ALA A 616 8.08 -10.71 15.13
N VAL A 617 7.62 -11.74 14.42
CA VAL A 617 7.75 -11.88 12.96
C VAL A 617 6.37 -12.18 12.40
N THR A 618 6.09 -11.59 11.25
CA THR A 618 4.87 -11.80 10.48
C THR A 618 5.21 -12.63 9.25
N ILE A 619 4.51 -13.74 9.04
CA ILE A 619 4.69 -14.62 7.88
C ILE A 619 3.34 -14.74 7.19
N GLU A 620 3.31 -14.38 5.91
CA GLU A 620 2.10 -14.35 5.11
C GLU A 620 2.35 -15.04 3.78
N ASP A 621 1.33 -15.72 3.24
CA ASP A 621 1.32 -16.21 1.87
C ASP A 621 2.57 -17.07 1.55
N THR A 622 2.93 -17.97 2.46
CA THR A 622 4.19 -18.73 2.40
C THR A 622 3.94 -20.23 2.41
N ILE A 623 4.71 -20.98 1.62
CA ILE A 623 4.67 -22.44 1.55
C ILE A 623 6.01 -23.02 2.04
N SER A 624 5.94 -24.02 2.92
CA SER A 624 7.08 -24.77 3.43
C SER A 624 6.87 -26.27 3.26
N TRP A 625 7.80 -26.96 2.58
CA TRP A 625 7.63 -28.39 2.33
C TRP A 625 8.91 -29.22 2.27
N GLY A 626 8.76 -30.53 2.46
CA GLY A 626 9.84 -31.48 2.22
C GLY A 626 11.07 -31.29 3.11
N ASN A 627 10.96 -30.57 4.23
CA ASN A 627 12.07 -30.29 5.12
C ASN A 627 12.45 -31.54 5.96
N GLY A 628 13.74 -31.68 6.30
CA GLY A 628 14.25 -32.73 7.22
C GLY A 628 14.45 -34.12 6.65
N TYR A 629 14.55 -34.27 5.33
CA TYR A 629 14.93 -35.55 4.72
C TYR A 629 16.40 -35.53 4.30
N ASN A 630 17.11 -36.60 4.63
CA ASN A 630 18.49 -36.81 4.20
C ASN A 630 18.55 -37.07 2.69
N ARG A 631 18.90 -36.05 1.91
CA ARG A 631 19.10 -36.14 0.45
C ARG A 631 20.57 -36.22 0.05
N TRP A 632 21.48 -36.08 1.01
CA TRP A 632 22.92 -35.88 0.77
C TRP A 632 23.80 -36.98 1.35
N GLY A 633 23.20 -37.99 2.00
CA GLY A 633 23.92 -39.14 2.53
C GLY A 633 24.69 -38.88 3.83
N PHE A 634 24.34 -37.83 4.58
CA PHE A 634 24.97 -37.56 5.89
C PHE A 634 24.74 -38.72 6.86
N THR A 635 25.75 -39.07 7.65
CA THR A 635 25.70 -40.16 8.63
C THR A 635 26.49 -39.76 9.89
N PRO A 636 25.82 -39.48 11.03
CA PRO A 636 24.36 -39.39 11.20
C PRO A 636 23.74 -38.22 10.41
N PHE A 637 22.41 -38.19 10.29
CA PHE A 637 21.67 -37.02 9.79
C PHE A 637 20.84 -36.45 10.94
N GLU A 638 20.96 -35.15 11.17
CA GLU A 638 20.43 -34.48 12.37
C GLU A 638 19.45 -33.34 12.04
N GLY A 639 18.90 -33.32 10.83
CA GLY A 639 17.90 -32.32 10.46
C GLY A 639 16.56 -32.48 11.21
N ASP A 640 16.06 -31.38 11.78
CA ASP A 640 14.84 -31.35 12.61
C ASP A 640 13.53 -31.68 11.88
N GLY A 641 13.40 -31.20 10.64
CA GLY A 641 12.30 -31.51 9.74
C GLY A 641 10.94 -30.86 9.98
N ASN A 642 10.90 -29.69 10.65
CA ASN A 642 9.67 -28.91 10.79
C ASN A 642 9.39 -28.06 9.53
N GLY A 643 8.12 -27.76 9.25
CA GLY A 643 7.71 -26.81 8.23
C GLY A 643 7.96 -25.35 8.65
N PHE A 644 7.23 -24.89 9.66
CA PHE A 644 7.41 -23.59 10.31
C PHE A 644 7.80 -23.80 11.76
N LYS A 645 9.09 -23.60 12.06
CA LYS A 645 9.66 -23.63 13.40
C LYS A 645 9.69 -22.20 13.95
N LEU A 646 8.70 -21.83 14.75
CA LEU A 646 8.40 -20.44 15.14
C LEU A 646 9.05 -20.06 16.47
N GLY A 647 10.26 -20.58 16.73
CA GLY A 647 10.82 -20.54 18.06
C GLY A 647 12.05 -21.39 18.29
N GLY A 648 12.59 -21.27 19.49
CA GLY A 648 13.71 -22.07 19.98
C GLY A 648 14.91 -21.23 20.39
N GLY A 649 15.89 -21.90 20.98
CA GLY A 649 17.09 -21.29 21.55
C GLY A 649 17.39 -21.88 22.92
N ASP A 650 18.43 -21.38 23.57
CA ASP A 650 18.74 -21.71 24.96
C ASP A 650 17.87 -20.89 25.92
N ASP A 651 17.60 -21.41 27.12
CA ASP A 651 16.74 -20.76 28.14
C ASP A 651 17.15 -19.31 28.46
N ALA A 652 18.43 -18.96 28.29
CA ALA A 652 18.96 -17.62 28.52
C ALA A 652 18.58 -16.60 27.43
N ASP A 653 18.22 -17.08 26.23
CA ASP A 653 17.95 -16.26 25.05
C ASP A 653 16.49 -16.30 24.59
N ILE A 654 15.68 -17.23 25.11
CA ILE A 654 14.25 -17.31 24.85
C ILE A 654 13.50 -16.21 25.61
N GLY A 655 12.95 -15.24 24.87
CA GLY A 655 12.03 -14.22 25.37
C GLY A 655 10.70 -14.27 24.59
N PRO A 656 9.60 -13.69 25.11
CA PRO A 656 8.31 -13.76 24.42
C PRO A 656 8.33 -13.03 23.07
N ALA A 657 7.86 -13.71 22.01
CA ALA A 657 7.68 -13.11 20.68
C ALA A 657 6.27 -13.37 20.15
N ASN A 658 5.58 -12.32 19.72
CA ASN A 658 4.17 -12.40 19.33
C ASN A 658 4.03 -12.64 17.82
N HIS A 659 4.38 -13.83 17.34
CA HIS A 659 4.37 -14.13 15.91
C HIS A 659 2.96 -14.09 15.31
N VAL A 660 2.87 -13.66 14.04
CA VAL A 660 1.64 -13.66 13.24
C VAL A 660 1.88 -14.49 11.99
N ILE A 661 1.08 -15.53 11.77
CA ILE A 661 1.21 -16.46 10.66
C ILE A 661 -0.14 -16.58 9.97
N THR A 662 -0.22 -16.11 8.73
CA THR A 662 -1.50 -16.05 7.99
C THR A 662 -1.35 -16.66 6.61
N ASN A 663 -2.36 -17.41 6.17
CA ASN A 663 -2.43 -17.94 4.81
C ASN A 663 -1.19 -18.75 4.37
N CYS A 664 -0.57 -19.48 5.31
CA CYS A 664 0.62 -20.29 5.05
C CYS A 664 0.29 -21.78 4.90
N ILE A 665 1.09 -22.50 4.09
CA ILE A 665 0.93 -23.93 3.82
C ILE A 665 2.19 -24.69 4.29
N ALA A 666 2.03 -25.71 5.12
CA ALA A 666 3.10 -26.64 5.52
C ALA A 666 2.78 -28.06 5.07
N PHE A 667 3.60 -28.68 4.21
CA PHE A 667 3.33 -30.05 3.80
C PHE A 667 4.54 -30.97 3.57
N GLY A 668 4.33 -32.28 3.74
CA GLY A 668 5.35 -33.26 3.42
C GLY A 668 6.66 -33.10 4.21
N ASN A 669 6.62 -32.49 5.40
CA ASN A 669 7.79 -32.31 6.25
C ASN A 669 8.06 -33.57 7.08
N ALA A 670 9.32 -33.85 7.41
CA ALA A 670 9.73 -35.05 8.14
C ALA A 670 9.28 -35.06 9.62
N LYS A 671 8.83 -33.92 10.15
CA LYS A 671 8.28 -33.76 11.50
C LYS A 671 6.97 -32.93 11.46
N ASP A 672 6.91 -31.81 12.17
CA ASP A 672 5.68 -31.05 12.38
C ASP A 672 5.44 -30.04 11.25
N GLY A 673 4.17 -29.69 10.99
CA GLY A 673 3.80 -28.62 10.05
C GLY A 673 4.15 -27.25 10.61
N PHE A 674 3.48 -26.87 11.70
CA PHE A 674 3.72 -25.64 12.47
C PHE A 674 4.04 -26.00 13.91
N THR A 675 5.09 -25.41 14.48
CA THR A 675 5.48 -25.63 15.87
C THR A 675 5.96 -24.34 16.54
N ASP A 676 5.53 -24.09 17.77
CA ASP A 676 6.07 -22.99 18.59
C ASP A 676 7.49 -23.27 19.09
N ASN A 677 7.93 -24.53 19.06
CA ASN A 677 9.27 -24.95 19.43
C ASN A 677 9.79 -24.31 20.72
N SER A 678 8.98 -24.37 21.78
CA SER A 678 9.28 -23.84 23.11
C SER A 678 9.38 -22.31 23.21
N GLN A 679 8.93 -21.57 22.20
CA GLN A 679 8.89 -20.11 22.24
C GLN A 679 7.66 -19.62 22.99
N PRO A 680 7.82 -18.78 24.03
CA PRO A 680 6.71 -18.10 24.67
C PRO A 680 6.26 -16.89 23.84
N GLY A 681 5.07 -16.37 24.15
CA GLY A 681 4.51 -15.19 23.48
C GLY A 681 3.07 -15.42 23.03
N ASN A 682 2.43 -14.36 22.54
CA ASN A 682 1.05 -14.40 22.07
C ASN A 682 1.03 -14.56 20.55
N PHE A 683 0.88 -15.80 20.07
CA PHE A 683 0.91 -16.07 18.64
C PHE A 683 -0.48 -15.91 18.03
N VAL A 684 -0.55 -15.55 16.75
CA VAL A 684 -1.79 -15.53 15.97
C VAL A 684 -1.59 -16.33 14.71
N LEU A 685 -2.37 -17.41 14.55
CA LEU A 685 -2.34 -18.28 13.37
C LEU A 685 -3.73 -18.28 12.72
N THR A 686 -3.84 -17.68 11.54
CA THR A 686 -5.13 -17.54 10.82
C THR A 686 -5.07 -18.12 9.41
N CYS A 687 -6.05 -18.96 9.06
CA CYS A 687 -6.19 -19.49 7.70
C CYS A 687 -4.93 -20.20 7.17
N ASN A 688 -4.25 -21.00 8.00
CA ASN A 688 -3.10 -21.79 7.57
C ASN A 688 -3.51 -23.24 7.25
N THR A 689 -2.77 -23.93 6.39
CA THR A 689 -2.99 -25.35 6.07
C THR A 689 -1.75 -26.20 6.36
N ALA A 690 -1.89 -27.20 7.23
CA ALA A 690 -0.89 -28.25 7.46
C ALA A 690 -1.37 -29.59 6.85
N TRP A 691 -0.70 -30.07 5.81
CA TRP A 691 -1.12 -31.27 5.07
C TRP A 691 -0.01 -32.31 4.96
N ASN A 692 -0.30 -33.58 5.23
CA ASN A 692 0.63 -34.70 4.95
C ASN A 692 2.03 -34.56 5.56
N ASN A 693 2.15 -34.00 6.77
CA ASN A 693 3.41 -33.98 7.53
C ASN A 693 3.59 -35.29 8.32
N ALA A 694 4.84 -35.69 8.53
CA ALA A 694 5.15 -36.99 9.13
C ALA A 694 4.95 -37.05 10.66
N ALA A 695 4.72 -35.91 11.33
CA ALA A 695 4.30 -35.83 12.73
C ALA A 695 2.97 -35.06 12.90
N VAL A 696 2.96 -33.92 13.60
CA VAL A 696 1.75 -33.16 13.94
C VAL A 696 1.54 -31.99 12.99
N GLY A 697 0.29 -31.69 12.63
CA GLY A 697 -0.04 -30.51 11.82
C GLY A 697 0.31 -29.20 12.52
N PHE A 698 -0.27 -28.97 13.71
CA PHE A 698 -0.01 -27.81 14.57
C PHE A 698 0.38 -28.24 15.99
N ARG A 699 1.60 -27.94 16.43
CA ARG A 699 2.11 -28.24 17.78
C ARG A 699 2.36 -26.95 18.57
N PHE A 700 1.50 -26.67 19.54
CA PHE A 700 1.57 -25.45 20.35
C PHE A 700 1.35 -25.78 21.82
N GLY A 701 2.38 -25.62 22.63
CA GLY A 701 2.36 -25.95 24.05
C GLY A 701 2.97 -24.89 24.96
N THR A 702 3.74 -23.96 24.41
CA THR A 702 4.48 -22.94 25.16
C THR A 702 4.00 -21.53 24.86
N ALA A 703 3.71 -21.21 23.59
CA ALA A 703 3.08 -19.94 23.24
C ALA A 703 1.61 -19.90 23.72
N VAL A 704 1.05 -18.72 23.95
CA VAL A 704 -0.40 -18.50 24.06
C VAL A 704 -0.92 -18.15 22.67
N ALA A 705 -1.22 -19.17 21.88
CA ALA A 705 -1.61 -19.05 20.49
C ALA A 705 -3.13 -18.89 20.32
N THR A 706 -3.52 -17.95 19.46
CA THR A 706 -4.85 -17.84 18.87
C THR A 706 -4.84 -18.54 17.51
N LEU A 707 -5.42 -19.73 17.41
CA LEU A 707 -5.54 -20.50 16.18
C LEU A 707 -6.96 -20.36 15.63
N LYS A 708 -7.11 -19.72 14.48
CA LYS A 708 -8.41 -19.48 13.83
C LYS A 708 -8.45 -19.94 12.38
N SER A 709 -9.50 -20.69 12.03
CA SER A 709 -9.77 -21.06 10.64
C SER A 709 -8.62 -21.81 9.94
N ASN A 710 -7.80 -22.56 10.68
CA ASN A 710 -6.72 -23.36 10.13
C ASN A 710 -7.19 -24.77 9.73
N VAL A 711 -6.52 -25.37 8.76
CA VAL A 711 -6.75 -26.75 8.33
C VAL A 711 -5.55 -27.61 8.65
N ALA A 712 -5.78 -28.71 9.36
CA ALA A 712 -4.84 -29.83 9.46
C ALA A 712 -5.49 -31.09 8.86
N ALA A 713 -4.83 -31.72 7.89
CA ALA A 713 -5.35 -32.87 7.16
C ALA A 713 -4.24 -33.89 6.83
N ALA A 714 -4.55 -35.18 6.95
CA ALA A 714 -3.63 -36.26 6.59
C ALA A 714 -2.22 -36.23 7.24
N ASN A 715 -2.03 -35.50 8.35
CA ASN A 715 -0.78 -35.55 9.12
C ASN A 715 -0.69 -36.88 9.88
N ARG A 716 0.50 -37.48 9.95
CA ARG A 716 0.65 -38.89 10.35
C ARG A 716 0.37 -39.15 11.83
N GLU A 717 0.75 -38.24 12.73
CA GLU A 717 0.51 -38.42 14.17
C GLU A 717 -0.83 -37.82 14.60
N LYS A 718 -1.00 -36.50 14.47
CA LYS A 718 -2.20 -35.78 14.90
C LYS A 718 -2.46 -34.54 14.04
N PRO A 719 -3.73 -34.10 13.89
CA PRO A 719 -4.04 -32.80 13.30
C PRO A 719 -3.42 -31.64 14.09
N ALA A 720 -3.62 -31.65 15.41
CA ALA A 720 -3.07 -30.66 16.33
C ALA A 720 -2.69 -31.30 17.68
N SER A 721 -1.75 -30.67 18.38
CA SER A 721 -1.34 -30.97 19.76
C SER A 721 -1.23 -29.64 20.50
N LEU A 722 -2.27 -29.31 21.27
CA LEU A 722 -2.46 -28.00 21.93
C LEU A 722 -2.45 -28.16 23.45
N SER A 723 -1.88 -27.21 24.19
CA SER A 723 -2.10 -27.06 25.63
C SER A 723 -3.46 -26.40 25.94
N ASP A 724 -3.86 -26.38 27.21
CA ASP A 724 -5.14 -25.80 27.65
C ASP A 724 -5.20 -24.26 27.49
N ASP A 725 -4.03 -23.61 27.38
CA ASP A 725 -3.92 -22.16 27.24
C ASP A 725 -4.22 -21.65 25.81
N GLN A 726 -4.39 -22.56 24.84
CA GLN A 726 -4.60 -22.19 23.44
C GLN A 726 -6.05 -21.78 23.17
N MET A 727 -6.23 -20.70 22.41
CA MET A 727 -7.52 -20.33 21.86
C MET A 727 -7.68 -20.95 20.47
N SER A 728 -8.47 -22.03 20.37
CA SER A 728 -8.76 -22.74 19.12
C SER A 728 -10.20 -22.46 18.68
N GLN A 729 -10.39 -21.88 17.49
CA GLN A 729 -11.72 -21.59 16.95
C GLN A 729 -11.83 -21.80 15.44
N GLY A 730 -12.81 -22.61 15.03
CA GLY A 730 -13.17 -22.79 13.63
C GLY A 730 -12.07 -23.48 12.82
N ASN A 731 -11.16 -24.19 13.48
CA ASN A 731 -10.14 -25.00 12.83
C ASN A 731 -10.71 -26.37 12.45
N SER A 732 -10.04 -27.07 11.52
CA SER A 732 -10.48 -28.38 11.05
C SER A 732 -10.59 -29.44 12.15
N TRP A 733 -9.85 -29.28 13.26
CA TRP A 733 -9.85 -30.17 14.41
C TRP A 733 -10.83 -29.79 15.52
N ASP A 734 -11.51 -28.64 15.42
CA ASP A 734 -12.53 -28.22 16.40
C ASP A 734 -13.89 -28.88 16.13
N GLY A 735 -14.10 -29.39 14.91
CA GLY A 735 -15.31 -30.08 14.48
C GLY A 735 -15.26 -31.60 14.68
N SER A 736 -16.40 -32.27 14.41
CA SER A 736 -16.51 -33.74 14.48
C SER A 736 -16.03 -34.47 13.23
N GLY A 737 -15.74 -33.75 12.14
CA GLY A 737 -15.31 -34.32 10.86
C GLY A 737 -13.80 -34.52 10.77
N THR A 738 -13.36 -35.65 10.21
CA THR A 738 -11.93 -35.86 9.89
C THR A 738 -11.60 -35.29 8.51
N TRP A 739 -10.60 -34.43 8.44
CA TRP A 739 -10.09 -33.89 7.19
C TRP A 739 -9.06 -34.82 6.55
N SER A 740 -9.22 -35.09 5.26
CA SER A 740 -8.37 -36.00 4.48
C SER A 740 -8.11 -35.44 3.08
N ASN A 741 -7.42 -36.19 2.22
CA ASN A 741 -7.17 -35.74 0.84
C ASN A 741 -8.46 -35.45 0.06
N SER A 742 -9.56 -36.16 0.35
CA SER A 742 -10.86 -35.91 -0.28
C SER A 742 -11.57 -34.66 0.22
N SER A 743 -11.02 -33.95 1.21
CA SER A 743 -11.56 -32.68 1.70
C SER A 743 -11.13 -31.50 0.82
N PHE A 744 -10.20 -31.71 -0.12
CA PHE A 744 -9.64 -30.67 -0.98
C PHE A 744 -10.03 -30.86 -2.44
N VAL A 745 -10.07 -29.76 -3.18
CA VAL A 745 -10.25 -29.75 -4.64
C VAL A 745 -9.06 -30.45 -5.32
N SER A 746 -7.84 -30.14 -4.90
CA SER A 746 -6.62 -30.81 -5.36
C SER A 746 -5.63 -31.00 -4.22
N VAL A 747 -4.93 -32.14 -4.25
CA VAL A 747 -3.74 -32.42 -3.42
C VAL A 747 -2.48 -32.61 -4.26
N ASP A 748 -2.52 -32.17 -5.53
CA ASP A 748 -1.38 -32.22 -6.43
C ASP A 748 -0.37 -31.13 -6.07
N ALA A 749 0.68 -31.52 -5.35
CA ALA A 749 1.74 -30.61 -4.91
C ALA A 749 2.53 -29.99 -6.07
N THR A 750 2.48 -30.57 -7.28
CA THR A 750 3.21 -30.01 -8.43
C THR A 750 2.70 -28.63 -8.83
N LEU A 751 1.45 -28.29 -8.47
CA LEU A 751 0.83 -26.98 -8.70
C LEU A 751 1.55 -25.83 -7.98
N VAL A 752 2.32 -26.13 -6.93
CA VAL A 752 3.02 -25.12 -6.12
C VAL A 752 4.52 -25.36 -6.03
N GLN A 753 5.08 -26.31 -6.78
CA GLN A 753 6.53 -26.62 -6.79
C GLN A 753 7.23 -26.16 -8.08
N GLY A 754 6.48 -25.48 -8.96
CA GLY A 754 6.98 -24.99 -10.24
C GLY A 754 7.67 -23.64 -10.15
N ALA A 755 8.13 -23.16 -11.31
CA ALA A 755 8.62 -21.81 -11.47
C ALA A 755 7.54 -20.78 -11.10
N ARG A 756 7.97 -19.65 -10.53
CA ARG A 756 7.09 -18.51 -10.26
C ARG A 756 6.56 -17.88 -11.54
N GLY A 757 5.46 -17.16 -11.42
CA GLY A 757 5.01 -16.21 -12.43
C GLY A 757 6.05 -15.10 -12.64
N ALA A 758 5.88 -14.34 -13.73
CA ALA A 758 6.74 -13.19 -14.04
C ALA A 758 6.66 -12.08 -12.98
N ASP A 759 5.59 -12.07 -12.18
CA ASP A 759 5.37 -11.18 -11.02
C ASP A 759 6.03 -11.70 -9.73
N GLY A 760 6.82 -12.76 -9.81
CA GLY A 760 7.46 -13.42 -8.66
C GLY A 760 6.50 -14.24 -7.79
N ARG A 761 5.20 -14.32 -8.09
CA ARG A 761 4.23 -15.05 -7.26
C ARG A 761 4.15 -16.53 -7.64
N ILE A 762 3.70 -17.36 -6.71
CA ILE A 762 3.23 -18.71 -7.08
C ILE A 762 1.95 -18.53 -7.89
N GLN A 763 1.80 -19.29 -8.98
CA GLN A 763 0.57 -19.27 -9.75
C GLN A 763 -0.61 -19.74 -8.91
N ALA A 764 -1.68 -18.95 -8.89
CA ALA A 764 -2.90 -19.31 -8.20
C ALA A 764 -3.43 -20.65 -8.74
N SER A 765 -3.80 -21.53 -7.83
CA SER A 765 -4.25 -22.89 -8.13
C SER A 765 -5.24 -23.38 -7.08
N ASP A 766 -5.85 -24.53 -7.36
CA ASP A 766 -6.78 -25.19 -6.44
C ASP A 766 -6.08 -26.10 -5.41
N PHE A 767 -4.75 -26.00 -5.29
CA PHE A 767 -3.98 -26.79 -4.34
C PHE A 767 -4.44 -26.51 -2.90
N LEU A 768 -4.90 -27.56 -2.22
CA LEU A 768 -5.41 -27.55 -0.85
C LEU A 768 -6.58 -26.58 -0.59
N LEU A 769 -7.30 -26.16 -1.63
CA LEU A 769 -8.56 -25.45 -1.45
C LEU A 769 -9.64 -26.41 -0.92
N PRO A 770 -10.40 -26.05 0.13
CA PRO A 770 -11.49 -26.90 0.63
C PRO A 770 -12.58 -27.16 -0.42
N GLN A 771 -12.94 -28.42 -0.62
CA GLN A 771 -14.04 -28.80 -1.52
C GLN A 771 -15.40 -28.28 -1.03
N SER A 772 -15.54 -28.03 0.27
CA SER A 772 -16.75 -27.46 0.87
C SER A 772 -17.05 -26.02 0.41
N GLY A 773 -16.04 -25.31 -0.10
CA GLY A 773 -16.12 -23.87 -0.39
C GLY A 773 -16.10 -22.98 0.86
N GLU A 774 -15.85 -23.57 2.03
CA GLU A 774 -15.68 -22.81 3.28
C GLU A 774 -14.40 -21.95 3.22
N ALA A 775 -14.48 -20.74 3.76
CA ALA A 775 -13.33 -19.83 3.90
C ALA A 775 -12.46 -20.25 5.10
N ILE A 776 -11.79 -21.41 4.97
CA ILE A 776 -10.92 -22.03 5.97
C ILE A 776 -9.64 -22.54 5.30
N GLY A 777 -8.52 -22.49 6.03
CA GLY A 777 -7.22 -22.90 5.50
C GLY A 777 -6.63 -21.88 4.54
N ALA A 778 -5.41 -22.16 4.11
CA ALA A 778 -4.67 -21.30 3.21
C ALA A 778 -5.12 -21.50 1.75
N THR A 779 -5.00 -20.44 0.97
CA THR A 779 -5.19 -20.38 -0.48
C THR A 779 -3.91 -19.93 -1.16
N THR A 780 -3.74 -20.30 -2.43
CA THR A 780 -2.67 -19.77 -3.31
C THR A 780 -3.11 -18.55 -4.12
N GLN A 781 -4.35 -18.08 -3.92
CA GLN A 781 -4.83 -16.80 -4.48
C GLN A 781 -4.30 -15.63 -3.63
N TRP A 782 -3.01 -15.34 -3.77
CA TRP A 782 -2.34 -14.28 -3.04
C TRP A 782 -2.60 -12.92 -3.70
N SER A 783 -2.92 -11.90 -2.89
CA SER A 783 -3.30 -10.56 -3.37
C SER A 783 -2.13 -9.62 -3.53
#